data_AF-A0A1J5LI11-F1
#
_entry.id   AF-A0A1J5LI11-F1
#
_cell.length_a   1.000
_cell.length_b   1.000
_cell.length_c   1.000
_cell.angle_alpha   90.00
_cell.angle_beta   90.00
_cell.angle_gamma   90.00
#
_symmetry.space_group_name_H-M   'P 1'
#
loop_
_entity.id
_entity.type
_entity.pdbx_description
1 polymer ?
#
loop_
_entity_poly.entity_id
_entity_poly.type
_entity_poly.pdbx_seq_one_letter_code
_entity_poly.pdbx_strand_id
1 'polypeptide(L)'
;MRIYLHIGLQHVGADRLQSVLRAKRDQLLANGVLVPRAAGAQNHTRLFMAVTDPDHIDTLRYNRGYITAEKQAQLRDRLMADLNRDIAAHRPHSLILSAHQLGTRISRRSELQRLQALLLPLSSDIRIIAHVDAQARLLPEIFAEQILEGRTADLARDLDLTRQDSWWQAALDTFPKIDPRAGQFEDSQGAPFWLDFNGLQQFWEEVFGTECFSYRAYDAPLFASADVTDEIEAAFDLAVPIGKATPISHPAPASFPASAAWLTRGRQFNTLLLKLLARGDHILPRKLWRQMIQDLQVDGAAIDPADLGEITSFFAEDNARLCERHPALSPALFDLEATPGAWREADPQMGFRASQYLTAFLHRIEKATQEERAAREVDLQAQRHSGAAHQRRHHGAGAETRLSETARPETTLSEAPLSELARDMMPPRAIENFAQLQTSSLKPHNRVGTVDEKTQAPPYTEVLPRSLPEGQSGNVIVGCMKNEAPYILEWVAYHRMIGVDSFLIYTNGCTDGTAEILDRLQDLGLLQHRNNDNWKGNSPQQYALNQSLREPVIRNADWVIHIDVDEFINVRCGNGTLDDFFSHAPDATNVAMTWRLFGHNGVSALSDQPVIAQFDHCAPQFCPKPHTVWGFKTMFKNIGAYKKISCHRPNKLEEDRRGRVKWVNGSGRDMTSEAVDNGWRNSRKSFGYDLLQLNHYALRSAESFLVKRQRGRALHVDRSIGLNYWIRMDWNDHKDVTIQRNLPRLEAEMARLLGDPVLRRLQDNGLRWHRAKARELQQIPEFESLYSQALQIKLSATERVAWSLALDMES
;
A
#
# COMPACT_ATOMS: atom_id res chain seq x y z
N MET A 1 -14.74 0.71 -31.83
CA MET A 1 -13.56 0.61 -30.94
C MET A 1 -13.08 -0.82 -30.97
N ARG A 2 -11.79 -1.10 -31.16
CA ARG A 2 -11.24 -2.45 -31.06
C ARG A 2 -10.90 -2.79 -29.61
N ILE A 3 -11.15 -4.01 -29.16
CA ILE A 3 -10.72 -4.51 -27.85
C ILE A 3 -9.55 -5.45 -28.05
N TYR A 4 -8.41 -5.13 -27.47
CA TYR A 4 -7.28 -6.04 -27.33
C TYR A 4 -7.33 -6.70 -25.96
N LEU A 5 -7.59 -8.01 -25.95
CA LEU A 5 -7.60 -8.83 -24.76
C LEU A 5 -6.28 -9.59 -24.65
N HIS A 6 -5.35 -9.02 -23.89
CA HIS A 6 -4.07 -9.67 -23.59
C HIS A 6 -4.25 -10.65 -22.43
N ILE A 7 -4.32 -11.94 -22.77
CA ILE A 7 -4.51 -13.04 -21.81
C ILE A 7 -3.19 -13.53 -21.19
N GLY A 8 -2.07 -12.87 -21.56
CA GLY A 8 -0.66 -13.07 -21.21
C GLY A 8 -0.35 -14.25 -20.30
N LEU A 9 0.38 -15.26 -20.78
CA LEU A 9 0.61 -16.47 -19.99
C LEU A 9 1.62 -16.22 -18.84
N GLN A 10 1.69 -17.16 -17.89
CA GLN A 10 2.66 -17.07 -16.79
C GLN A 10 4.09 -17.17 -17.32
N HIS A 11 5.01 -16.43 -16.70
CA HIS A 11 6.44 -16.37 -17.01
C HIS A 11 6.85 -15.86 -18.41
N VAL A 12 5.90 -15.43 -19.24
CA VAL A 12 6.16 -14.87 -20.59
C VAL A 12 5.92 -13.36 -20.67
N GLY A 13 6.43 -12.63 -19.69
CA GLY A 13 6.49 -11.16 -19.74
C GLY A 13 5.18 -10.40 -19.50
N ALA A 14 4.08 -11.07 -19.16
CA ALA A 14 2.78 -10.43 -18.92
C ALA A 14 2.86 -9.31 -17.85
N ASP A 15 3.52 -9.57 -16.73
CA ASP A 15 3.72 -8.57 -15.66
C ASP A 15 4.50 -7.35 -16.14
N ARG A 16 5.49 -7.57 -17.02
CA ARG A 16 6.31 -6.50 -17.60
C ARG A 16 5.48 -5.64 -18.55
N LEU A 17 4.74 -6.24 -19.46
CA LEU A 17 3.84 -5.50 -20.36
C LEU A 17 2.80 -4.70 -19.58
N GLN A 18 2.17 -5.31 -18.57
CA GLN A 18 1.21 -4.63 -17.70
C GLN A 18 1.83 -3.45 -16.94
N SER A 19 3.08 -3.59 -16.46
CA SER A 19 3.81 -2.50 -15.80
C SER A 19 4.04 -1.31 -16.74
N VAL A 20 4.45 -1.58 -17.98
CA VAL A 20 4.70 -0.53 -18.99
C VAL A 20 3.38 0.10 -19.44
N LEU A 21 2.34 -0.69 -19.73
CA LEU A 21 0.99 -0.20 -20.05
C LEU A 21 0.45 0.72 -18.93
N ARG A 22 0.67 0.35 -17.67
CA ARG A 22 0.31 1.19 -16.52
C ARG A 22 1.07 2.51 -16.51
N ALA A 23 2.38 2.48 -16.74
CA ALA A 23 3.24 3.67 -16.72
C ALA A 23 2.94 4.61 -17.89
N LYS A 24 2.52 4.06 -19.05
CA LYS A 24 2.24 4.80 -20.28
C LYS A 24 0.76 5.14 -20.48
N ARG A 25 -0.09 4.87 -19.48
CA ARG A 25 -1.56 5.00 -19.59
C ARG A 25 -2.02 6.35 -20.13
N ASP A 26 -1.47 7.46 -19.62
CA ASP A 26 -1.92 8.79 -20.03
C ASP A 26 -1.46 9.14 -21.45
N GLN A 27 -0.28 8.65 -21.86
CA GLN A 27 0.22 8.78 -23.23
C GLN A 27 -0.58 7.93 -24.21
N LEU A 28 -0.91 6.68 -23.84
CA LEU A 28 -1.80 5.82 -24.61
C LEU A 28 -3.17 6.46 -24.79
N LEU A 29 -3.72 7.05 -23.71
CA LEU A 29 -5.01 7.72 -23.75
C LEU A 29 -5.00 8.96 -24.66
N ALA A 30 -3.93 9.76 -24.61
CA ALA A 30 -3.73 10.88 -25.53
C ALA A 30 -3.71 10.45 -27.01
N ASN A 31 -3.28 9.21 -27.27
CA ASN A 31 -3.29 8.56 -28.58
C ASN A 31 -4.57 7.74 -28.85
N GLY A 32 -5.66 7.95 -28.10
CA GLY A 32 -6.94 7.28 -28.35
C GLY A 32 -7.01 5.81 -27.90
N VAL A 33 -6.04 5.34 -27.09
CA VAL A 33 -5.97 3.97 -26.56
C VAL A 33 -6.25 3.97 -25.06
N LEU A 34 -7.34 3.33 -24.65
CA LEU A 34 -7.73 3.25 -23.24
C LEU A 34 -7.16 1.98 -22.58
N VAL A 35 -6.45 2.16 -21.46
CA VAL A 35 -6.07 1.09 -20.52
C VAL A 35 -6.80 1.35 -19.18
N PRO A 36 -7.98 0.77 -18.93
CA PRO A 36 -8.88 1.21 -17.88
C PRO A 36 -8.39 0.83 -16.49
N ARG A 37 -8.38 1.80 -15.57
CA ARG A 37 -8.06 1.55 -14.15
C ARG A 37 -9.14 0.71 -13.45
N ALA A 38 -10.39 0.81 -13.93
CA ALA A 38 -11.54 0.13 -13.37
C ALA A 38 -11.42 -1.41 -13.39
N ALA A 39 -10.73 -1.97 -14.39
CA ALA A 39 -10.50 -3.41 -14.48
C ALA A 39 -9.36 -3.89 -13.56
N GLY A 40 -8.50 -2.97 -13.13
CA GLY A 40 -7.35 -3.17 -12.24
C GLY A 40 -6.22 -2.19 -12.57
N ALA A 41 -5.45 -1.76 -11.57
CA ALA A 41 -4.43 -0.71 -11.78
C ALA A 41 -3.22 -1.16 -12.64
N GLN A 42 -2.91 -2.46 -12.66
CA GLN A 42 -1.81 -3.06 -13.43
C GLN A 42 -2.28 -4.34 -14.11
N ASN A 43 -2.58 -5.38 -13.32
CA ASN A 43 -3.25 -6.59 -13.79
C ASN A 43 -4.78 -6.40 -13.66
N HIS A 44 -5.52 -6.59 -14.75
CA HIS A 44 -6.98 -6.42 -14.82
C HIS A 44 -7.77 -7.58 -14.17
N THR A 45 -7.33 -8.00 -12.99
CA THR A 45 -7.87 -9.11 -12.20
C THR A 45 -9.38 -9.05 -11.94
N ARG A 46 -10.00 -7.85 -11.95
CA ARG A 46 -11.48 -7.73 -11.78
C ARG A 46 -12.22 -8.34 -12.96
N LEU A 47 -11.63 -8.35 -14.15
CA LEU A 47 -12.19 -8.98 -15.34
C LEU A 47 -12.33 -10.49 -15.15
N PHE A 48 -11.24 -11.17 -14.74
CA PHE A 48 -11.23 -12.60 -14.45
C PHE A 48 -12.21 -12.97 -13.31
N MET A 49 -12.17 -12.26 -12.18
CA MET A 49 -13.07 -12.54 -11.06
C MET A 49 -14.55 -12.35 -11.41
N ALA A 50 -14.87 -11.47 -12.36
CA ALA A 50 -16.24 -11.19 -12.78
C ALA A 50 -16.86 -12.27 -13.69
N VAL A 51 -16.05 -13.15 -14.29
CA VAL A 51 -16.51 -14.09 -15.34
C VAL A 51 -16.36 -15.57 -14.97
N THR A 52 -15.57 -15.89 -13.94
CA THR A 52 -15.40 -17.26 -13.43
C THR A 52 -16.72 -17.90 -12.96
N ASP A 53 -16.83 -19.22 -13.02
CA ASP A 53 -18.03 -19.92 -12.54
C ASP A 53 -18.16 -19.78 -11.01
N PRO A 54 -19.38 -19.73 -10.44
CA PRO A 54 -19.56 -19.62 -9.00
C PRO A 54 -18.85 -20.70 -8.18
N ASP A 55 -18.76 -21.92 -8.70
CA ASP A 55 -18.08 -23.07 -8.08
C ASP A 55 -16.57 -23.13 -8.38
N HIS A 56 -16.09 -22.38 -9.38
CA HIS A 56 -14.67 -22.17 -9.63
C HIS A 56 -14.07 -21.12 -8.68
N ILE A 57 -13.92 -21.51 -7.41
CA ILE A 57 -13.33 -20.67 -6.38
C ILE A 57 -11.80 -20.80 -6.45
N ASP A 58 -11.16 -19.87 -7.14
CA ASP A 58 -9.70 -19.80 -7.24
C ASP A 58 -9.06 -19.07 -6.04
N THR A 59 -7.73 -19.10 -5.96
CA THR A 59 -6.97 -18.44 -4.88
C THR A 59 -7.23 -16.94 -4.81
N LEU A 60 -7.43 -16.26 -5.94
CA LEU A 60 -7.71 -14.82 -5.98
C LEU A 60 -9.10 -14.50 -5.41
N ARG A 61 -10.15 -15.19 -5.86
CA ARG A 61 -11.52 -15.00 -5.33
C ARG A 61 -11.62 -15.34 -3.86
N TYR A 62 -10.94 -16.40 -3.43
CA TYR A 62 -10.88 -16.78 -2.02
C TYR A 62 -10.26 -15.67 -1.17
N ASN A 63 -9.06 -15.20 -1.55
CA ASN A 63 -8.32 -14.20 -0.79
C ASN A 63 -8.96 -12.79 -0.82
N ARG A 64 -9.70 -12.46 -1.88
CA ARG A 64 -10.38 -11.15 -2.04
C ARG A 64 -11.84 -11.16 -1.58
N GLY A 65 -12.36 -12.27 -1.09
CA GLY A 65 -13.71 -12.36 -0.53
C GLY A 65 -14.84 -12.33 -1.58
N TYR A 66 -14.56 -12.77 -2.81
CA TYR A 66 -15.53 -12.87 -3.92
C TYR A 66 -15.99 -14.32 -4.16
N ILE A 67 -16.04 -15.12 -3.10
CA ILE A 67 -16.39 -16.55 -3.17
C ILE A 67 -17.88 -16.78 -3.50
N THR A 68 -18.76 -15.86 -3.13
CA THR A 68 -20.21 -16.01 -3.34
C THR A 68 -20.63 -15.50 -4.72
N ALA A 69 -21.60 -16.18 -5.35
CA ALA A 69 -22.18 -15.77 -6.64
C ALA A 69 -22.72 -14.31 -6.62
N GLU A 70 -23.33 -13.89 -5.51
CA GLU A 70 -23.86 -12.53 -5.37
C GLU A 70 -22.78 -11.45 -5.47
N LYS A 71 -21.71 -11.58 -4.67
CA LYS A 71 -20.57 -10.64 -4.72
C LYS A 71 -19.89 -10.60 -6.08
N GLN A 72 -19.88 -11.73 -6.79
CA GLN A 72 -19.35 -11.80 -8.15
C GLN A 72 -20.26 -11.05 -9.15
N ALA A 73 -21.57 -11.25 -9.09
CA ALA A 73 -22.52 -10.52 -9.93
C ALA A 73 -22.40 -9.00 -9.70
N GLN A 74 -22.34 -8.57 -8.44
CA GLN A 74 -22.13 -7.15 -8.10
C GLN A 74 -20.80 -6.61 -8.63
N LEU A 75 -19.71 -7.39 -8.57
CA LEU A 75 -18.42 -7.00 -9.13
C LEU A 75 -18.51 -6.81 -10.64
N ARG A 76 -19.18 -7.73 -11.34
CA ARG A 76 -19.38 -7.70 -12.79
C ARG A 76 -20.18 -6.47 -13.21
N ASP A 77 -21.29 -6.19 -12.53
CA ASP A 77 -22.16 -5.05 -12.85
C ASP A 77 -21.43 -3.72 -12.64
N ARG A 78 -20.70 -3.58 -11.53
CA ARG A 78 -19.86 -2.40 -11.26
C ARG A 78 -18.76 -2.23 -12.29
N LEU A 79 -18.05 -3.32 -12.63
CA LEU A 79 -17.02 -3.29 -13.67
C LEU A 79 -17.58 -2.78 -15.00
N MET A 80 -18.76 -3.25 -15.41
CA MET A 80 -19.40 -2.78 -16.65
C MET A 80 -19.83 -1.32 -16.59
N ALA A 81 -20.40 -0.88 -15.47
CA ALA A 81 -20.75 0.53 -15.30
C ALA A 81 -19.50 1.43 -15.40
N ASP A 82 -18.40 1.01 -14.78
CA ASP A 82 -17.14 1.74 -14.81
C ASP A 82 -16.50 1.77 -16.21
N LEU A 83 -16.45 0.64 -16.91
CA LEU A 83 -15.93 0.57 -18.27
C LEU A 83 -16.74 1.42 -19.25
N ASN A 84 -18.07 1.36 -19.18
CA ASN A 84 -18.94 2.18 -20.03
C ASN A 84 -18.72 3.67 -19.78
N ARG A 85 -18.55 4.08 -18.52
CA ARG A 85 -18.25 5.46 -18.16
C ARG A 85 -16.92 5.92 -18.74
N ASP A 86 -15.86 5.14 -18.59
CA ASP A 86 -14.53 5.47 -19.11
C ASP A 86 -14.53 5.55 -20.66
N ILE A 87 -15.22 4.61 -21.33
CA ILE A 87 -15.36 4.61 -22.79
C ILE A 87 -16.18 5.82 -23.27
N ALA A 88 -17.28 6.15 -22.60
CA ALA A 88 -18.11 7.31 -22.97
C ALA A 88 -17.34 8.64 -22.79
N ALA A 89 -16.54 8.74 -21.72
CA ALA A 89 -15.76 9.93 -21.41
C ALA A 89 -14.62 10.16 -22.42
N HIS A 90 -13.91 9.11 -22.82
CA HIS A 90 -12.69 9.25 -23.63
C HIS A 90 -12.86 8.91 -25.10
N ARG A 91 -13.94 8.23 -25.47
CA ARG A 91 -14.25 7.77 -26.84
C ARG A 91 -13.03 7.15 -27.56
N PRO A 92 -12.33 6.19 -26.94
CA PRO A 92 -11.12 5.62 -27.51
C PRO A 92 -11.42 4.83 -28.78
N HIS A 93 -10.46 4.76 -29.70
CA HIS A 93 -10.54 3.84 -30.83
C HIS A 93 -10.10 2.42 -30.45
N SER A 94 -9.24 2.27 -29.43
CA SER A 94 -8.76 0.98 -28.94
C SER A 94 -8.87 0.87 -27.41
N LEU A 95 -9.26 -0.30 -26.91
CA LEU A 95 -9.31 -0.66 -25.49
C LEU A 95 -8.37 -1.84 -25.23
N ILE A 96 -7.37 -1.68 -24.35
CA ILE A 96 -6.49 -2.78 -23.96
C ILE A 96 -6.91 -3.30 -22.59
N LEU A 97 -7.28 -4.57 -22.53
CA LEU A 97 -7.55 -5.32 -21.30
C LEU A 97 -6.48 -6.38 -21.12
N SER A 98 -5.76 -6.38 -19.99
CA SER A 98 -4.71 -7.38 -19.75
C SER A 98 -4.87 -8.08 -18.40
N ALA A 99 -5.06 -9.40 -18.44
CA ALA A 99 -5.10 -10.23 -17.25
C ALA A 99 -4.61 -11.65 -17.56
N HIS A 100 -3.49 -12.06 -16.97
CA HIS A 100 -2.88 -13.36 -17.23
C HIS A 100 -3.76 -14.54 -16.81
N GLN A 101 -4.62 -14.31 -15.81
CA GLN A 101 -5.54 -15.32 -15.30
C GLN A 101 -6.56 -15.77 -16.35
N LEU A 102 -6.83 -14.94 -17.37
CA LEU A 102 -7.74 -15.33 -18.45
C LEU A 102 -7.16 -16.49 -19.27
N GLY A 103 -5.88 -16.44 -19.62
CA GLY A 103 -5.25 -17.51 -20.40
C GLY A 103 -4.85 -18.72 -19.56
N THR A 104 -4.54 -18.50 -18.29
CA THR A 104 -3.95 -19.54 -17.43
C THR A 104 -4.94 -20.24 -16.50
N ARG A 105 -6.15 -19.70 -16.31
CA ARG A 105 -7.13 -20.24 -15.37
C ARG A 105 -8.52 -20.49 -15.97
N ILE A 106 -8.89 -19.87 -17.10
CA ILE A 106 -10.18 -20.15 -17.72
C ILE A 106 -10.06 -21.40 -18.59
N SER A 107 -10.67 -22.50 -18.13
CA SER A 107 -10.76 -23.77 -18.87
C SER A 107 -12.20 -24.19 -19.16
N ARG A 108 -13.20 -23.54 -18.54
CA ARG A 108 -14.62 -23.87 -18.72
C ARG A 108 -15.24 -23.00 -19.80
N ARG A 109 -15.98 -23.62 -20.73
CA ARG A 109 -16.68 -22.91 -21.82
C ARG A 109 -17.67 -21.85 -21.31
N SER A 110 -18.34 -22.12 -20.20
CA SER A 110 -19.25 -21.20 -19.50
C SER A 110 -18.59 -19.88 -19.09
N GLU A 111 -17.35 -19.93 -18.60
CA GLU A 111 -16.57 -18.76 -18.17
C GLU A 111 -16.17 -17.91 -19.37
N LEU A 112 -15.74 -18.57 -20.43
CA LEU A 112 -15.36 -17.92 -21.67
C LEU A 112 -16.56 -17.25 -22.35
N GLN A 113 -17.72 -17.92 -22.38
CA GLN A 113 -18.98 -17.34 -22.85
C GLN A 113 -19.43 -16.14 -22.02
N ARG A 114 -19.25 -16.18 -20.69
CA ARG A 114 -19.54 -15.02 -19.83
C ARG A 114 -18.60 -13.85 -20.10
N LEU A 115 -17.32 -14.11 -20.35
CA LEU A 115 -16.38 -13.07 -20.74
C LEU A 115 -16.77 -12.44 -22.08
N GLN A 116 -17.14 -13.25 -23.07
CA GLN A 116 -17.64 -12.73 -24.34
C GLN A 116 -18.91 -11.87 -24.13
N ALA A 117 -19.89 -12.39 -23.38
CA ALA A 117 -21.13 -11.66 -23.09
C ALA A 117 -20.88 -10.34 -22.34
N LEU A 118 -19.82 -10.27 -21.54
CA LEU A 118 -19.40 -9.05 -20.85
C LEU A 118 -18.80 -8.01 -21.81
N LEU A 119 -18.00 -8.45 -22.78
CA LEU A 119 -17.26 -7.56 -23.68
C LEU A 119 -18.05 -7.17 -24.94
N LEU A 120 -18.94 -8.04 -25.43
CA LEU A 120 -19.71 -7.82 -26.65
C LEU A 120 -20.54 -6.51 -26.66
N PRO A 121 -21.15 -6.08 -25.53
CA PRO A 121 -21.81 -4.77 -25.46
C PRO A 121 -20.88 -3.57 -25.68
N LEU A 122 -19.58 -3.74 -25.45
CA LEU A 122 -18.57 -2.69 -25.65
C LEU A 122 -18.03 -2.69 -27.09
N SER A 123 -17.81 -3.86 -27.66
CA SER A 123 -17.42 -4.04 -29.07
C SER A 123 -17.53 -5.49 -29.53
N SER A 124 -17.79 -5.69 -30.82
CA SER A 124 -17.65 -6.97 -31.51
C SER A 124 -16.26 -7.20 -32.13
N ASP A 125 -15.42 -6.17 -32.27
CA ASP A 125 -14.04 -6.31 -32.75
C ASP A 125 -13.11 -6.58 -31.56
N ILE A 126 -12.92 -7.86 -31.23
CA ILE A 126 -12.12 -8.34 -30.10
C ILE A 126 -10.95 -9.17 -30.63
N ARG A 127 -9.73 -8.81 -30.25
CA ARG A 127 -8.48 -9.51 -30.57
C ARG A 127 -7.83 -10.04 -29.32
N ILE A 128 -7.56 -11.34 -29.28
CA ILE A 128 -6.90 -12.02 -28.19
C ILE A 128 -5.40 -12.11 -28.52
N ILE A 129 -4.57 -11.72 -27.55
CA ILE A 129 -3.12 -11.74 -27.68
C ILE A 129 -2.54 -12.54 -26.52
N ALA A 130 -1.59 -13.42 -26.84
CA ALA A 130 -0.79 -14.12 -25.85
C ALA A 130 0.68 -14.18 -26.31
N HIS A 131 1.59 -13.94 -25.37
CA HIS A 131 2.99 -14.27 -25.55
C HIS A 131 3.24 -15.73 -25.18
N VAL A 132 4.18 -16.37 -25.86
CA VAL A 132 4.55 -17.78 -25.63
C VAL A 132 6.06 -17.96 -25.65
N ASP A 133 6.51 -19.03 -25.02
CA ASP A 133 7.88 -19.56 -25.04
C ASP A 133 7.78 -21.09 -25.08
N ALA A 134 8.89 -21.79 -25.25
CA ALA A 134 8.93 -23.24 -25.25
C ALA A 134 8.35 -23.81 -23.94
N GLN A 135 7.42 -24.76 -24.07
CA GLN A 135 6.70 -25.35 -22.93
C GLN A 135 7.65 -25.95 -21.89
N ALA A 136 8.74 -26.60 -22.33
CA ALA A 136 9.76 -27.15 -21.44
C ALA A 136 10.57 -26.07 -20.69
N ARG A 137 10.67 -24.85 -21.21
CA ARG A 137 11.28 -23.70 -20.49
C ARG A 137 10.33 -23.11 -19.45
N LEU A 138 9.03 -23.12 -19.75
CA LEU A 138 7.98 -22.57 -18.88
C LEU A 138 7.65 -23.50 -17.71
N LEU A 139 7.61 -24.82 -17.94
CA LEU A 139 7.12 -25.79 -16.98
C LEU A 139 7.88 -25.76 -15.62
N PRO A 140 9.22 -25.62 -15.56
CA PRO A 140 9.95 -25.46 -14.30
C PRO A 140 9.51 -24.25 -13.47
N GLU A 141 9.30 -23.10 -14.11
CA GLU A 141 8.90 -21.86 -13.46
C GLU A 141 7.45 -21.95 -12.94
N ILE A 142 6.55 -22.49 -13.77
CA ILE A 142 5.16 -22.77 -13.37
C ILE A 142 5.13 -23.74 -12.19
N PHE A 143 5.94 -24.80 -12.23
CA PHE A 143 6.05 -25.78 -11.17
C PHE A 143 6.52 -25.14 -9.86
N ALA A 144 7.50 -24.24 -9.93
CA ALA A 144 7.96 -23.48 -8.78
C ALA A 144 6.86 -22.58 -8.18
N GLU A 145 6.13 -21.84 -9.01
CA GLU A 145 4.99 -21.02 -8.56
C GLU A 145 3.90 -21.89 -7.91
N GLN A 146 3.53 -23.00 -8.55
CA GLN A 146 2.53 -23.93 -8.02
C GLN A 146 2.97 -24.57 -6.70
N ILE A 147 4.26 -24.86 -6.49
CA ILE A 147 4.76 -25.32 -5.17
C ILE A 147 4.58 -24.23 -4.10
N LEU A 148 4.82 -22.96 -4.44
CA LEU A 148 4.56 -21.86 -3.51
C LEU A 148 3.06 -21.73 -3.17
N GLU A 149 2.17 -22.16 -4.07
CA GLU A 149 0.71 -22.18 -3.87
C GLU A 149 0.14 -23.49 -3.28
N GLY A 150 0.93 -24.55 -3.18
CA GLY A 150 0.52 -25.78 -2.50
C GLY A 150 0.47 -27.04 -3.36
N ARG A 151 1.15 -27.07 -4.52
CA ARG A 151 1.34 -28.28 -5.31
C ARG A 151 2.10 -29.35 -4.54
N THR A 152 1.63 -30.59 -4.68
CA THR A 152 2.21 -31.78 -4.05
C THR A 152 2.64 -32.86 -5.05
N ALA A 153 2.12 -32.80 -6.28
CA ALA A 153 2.51 -33.68 -7.36
C ALA A 153 3.91 -33.32 -7.88
N ASP A 154 4.70 -34.36 -8.16
CA ASP A 154 5.98 -34.28 -8.88
C ASP A 154 5.75 -33.85 -10.34
N LEU A 155 6.79 -33.36 -11.01
CA LEU A 155 6.81 -33.15 -12.47
C LEU A 155 6.68 -34.46 -13.25
N ALA A 156 7.05 -35.61 -12.66
CA ALA A 156 6.79 -36.93 -13.26
C ALA A 156 5.33 -37.11 -13.71
N ARG A 157 4.37 -36.58 -12.93
CA ARG A 157 2.95 -36.58 -13.29
C ARG A 157 2.68 -35.83 -14.59
N ASP A 158 3.32 -34.66 -14.77
CA ASP A 158 3.09 -33.81 -15.94
C ASP A 158 3.77 -34.42 -17.18
N LEU A 159 4.92 -35.07 -17.00
CA LEU A 159 5.57 -35.84 -18.07
C LEU A 159 4.73 -37.04 -18.52
N ASP A 160 4.08 -37.74 -17.58
CA ASP A 160 3.17 -38.85 -17.92
C ASP A 160 1.98 -38.41 -18.81
N LEU A 161 1.62 -37.12 -18.82
CA LEU A 161 0.57 -36.59 -19.70
C LEU A 161 0.95 -36.63 -21.17
N THR A 162 2.25 -36.67 -21.50
CA THR A 162 2.74 -36.81 -22.89
C THR A 162 2.39 -38.16 -23.51
N ARG A 163 1.91 -39.12 -22.70
CA ARG A 163 1.43 -40.43 -23.15
C ARG A 163 -0.07 -40.43 -23.50
N GLN A 164 -0.75 -39.30 -23.34
CA GLN A 164 -2.15 -39.12 -23.67
C GLN A 164 -2.31 -38.41 -25.01
N ASP A 165 -3.44 -38.60 -25.68
CA ASP A 165 -3.69 -37.98 -27.00
C ASP A 165 -3.94 -36.46 -26.91
N SER A 166 -4.39 -35.97 -25.76
CA SER A 166 -4.68 -34.55 -25.53
C SER A 166 -4.08 -34.08 -24.21
N TRP A 167 -3.09 -33.20 -24.29
CA TRP A 167 -2.56 -32.54 -23.10
C TRP A 167 -3.63 -31.73 -22.38
N TRP A 168 -4.44 -30.98 -23.11
CA TRP A 168 -5.51 -30.16 -22.53
C TRP A 168 -6.42 -31.00 -21.61
N GLN A 169 -7.00 -32.08 -22.13
CA GLN A 169 -7.92 -32.91 -21.33
C GLN A 169 -7.17 -33.64 -20.20
N ALA A 170 -6.00 -34.23 -20.49
CA ALA A 170 -5.21 -34.94 -19.50
C ALA A 170 -4.78 -34.03 -18.33
N ALA A 171 -4.46 -32.77 -18.62
CA ALA A 171 -4.12 -31.78 -17.61
C ALA A 171 -5.34 -31.40 -16.75
N LEU A 172 -6.52 -31.20 -17.36
CA LEU A 172 -7.75 -30.94 -16.60
C LEU A 172 -8.12 -32.12 -15.69
N ASP A 173 -7.87 -33.35 -16.12
CA ASP A 173 -8.13 -34.55 -15.31
C ASP A 173 -7.25 -34.64 -14.05
N THR A 174 -6.18 -33.85 -13.96
CA THR A 174 -5.34 -33.75 -12.76
C THR A 174 -5.87 -32.75 -11.73
N PHE A 175 -6.91 -31.99 -12.06
CA PHE A 175 -7.42 -30.94 -11.18
C PHE A 175 -8.03 -31.55 -9.91
N PRO A 176 -7.63 -31.11 -8.70
CA PRO A 176 -8.29 -31.55 -7.49
C PRO A 176 -9.70 -30.98 -7.41
N LYS A 177 -10.55 -31.63 -6.61
CA LYS A 177 -11.79 -31.01 -6.16
C LYS A 177 -11.46 -29.75 -5.36
N ILE A 178 -12.07 -28.62 -5.74
CA ILE A 178 -11.90 -27.34 -5.04
C ILE A 178 -12.37 -27.47 -3.59
N ASP A 179 -11.45 -27.22 -2.66
CA ASP A 179 -11.71 -27.09 -1.23
C ASP A 179 -10.77 -26.02 -0.64
N PRO A 180 -11.21 -24.75 -0.62
CA PRO A 180 -10.38 -23.66 -0.13
C PRO A 180 -9.99 -23.79 1.35
N ARG A 181 -10.78 -24.51 2.16
CA ARG A 181 -10.47 -24.75 3.58
C ARG A 181 -9.37 -25.78 3.74
N ALA A 182 -9.38 -26.83 2.92
CA ALA A 182 -8.29 -27.79 2.84
C ALA A 182 -7.09 -27.29 2.01
N GLY A 183 -7.21 -26.09 1.42
CA GLY A 183 -6.16 -25.48 0.62
C GLY A 183 -6.01 -26.05 -0.79
N GLN A 184 -7.07 -26.69 -1.32
CA GLN A 184 -7.10 -27.31 -2.65
C GLN A 184 -7.75 -26.37 -3.67
N PHE A 185 -7.04 -26.14 -4.77
CA PHE A 185 -7.43 -25.28 -5.89
C PHE A 185 -7.01 -25.93 -7.21
N GLU A 186 -7.77 -25.71 -8.29
CA GLU A 186 -7.49 -26.32 -9.59
C GLU A 186 -6.14 -25.87 -10.16
N ASP A 187 -5.93 -24.55 -10.22
CA ASP A 187 -4.76 -23.89 -10.80
C ASP A 187 -3.47 -24.11 -10.00
N SER A 188 -3.58 -24.27 -8.68
CA SER A 188 -2.42 -24.40 -7.78
C SER A 188 -1.87 -25.82 -7.73
N GLN A 189 -2.68 -26.84 -8.04
CA GLN A 189 -2.30 -28.24 -7.91
C GLN A 189 -2.44 -29.05 -9.19
N GLY A 190 -3.26 -28.63 -10.15
CA GLY A 190 -3.39 -29.24 -11.47
C GLY A 190 -2.17 -29.02 -12.37
N ALA A 191 -2.07 -29.80 -13.44
CA ALA A 191 -1.12 -29.55 -14.51
C ALA A 191 -1.59 -28.35 -15.36
N PRO A 192 -0.67 -27.54 -15.90
CA PRO A 192 -1.03 -26.36 -16.69
C PRO A 192 -1.60 -26.77 -18.07
N PHE A 193 -2.93 -26.88 -18.15
CA PHE A 193 -3.65 -27.23 -19.40
C PHE A 193 -3.31 -26.30 -20.57
N TRP A 194 -3.02 -25.04 -20.28
CA TRP A 194 -2.72 -24.00 -21.26
C TRP A 194 -1.34 -24.11 -21.93
N LEU A 195 -0.48 -25.07 -21.51
CA LEU A 195 0.74 -25.40 -22.27
C LEU A 195 0.42 -25.98 -23.66
N ASP A 196 -0.78 -26.54 -23.82
CA ASP A 196 -1.35 -26.86 -25.12
C ASP A 196 -1.82 -25.57 -25.82
N PHE A 197 -0.89 -24.87 -26.47
CA PHE A 197 -1.16 -23.60 -27.14
C PHE A 197 -2.16 -23.75 -28.30
N ASN A 198 -2.17 -24.91 -28.97
CA ASN A 198 -3.13 -25.20 -30.03
C ASN A 198 -4.54 -25.40 -29.43
N GLY A 199 -4.66 -26.20 -28.36
CA GLY A 199 -5.89 -26.38 -27.61
C GLY A 199 -6.41 -25.07 -27.00
N LEU A 200 -5.52 -24.23 -26.47
CA LEU A 200 -5.86 -22.89 -25.97
C LEU A 200 -6.43 -22.02 -27.08
N GLN A 201 -5.79 -21.95 -28.25
CA GLN A 201 -6.31 -21.18 -29.37
C GLN A 201 -7.69 -21.69 -29.82
N GLN A 202 -7.86 -23.01 -29.98
CA GLN A 202 -9.13 -23.61 -30.36
C GLN A 202 -10.24 -23.28 -29.35
N PHE A 203 -9.96 -23.42 -28.05
CA PHE A 203 -10.90 -23.11 -26.98
C PHE A 203 -11.40 -21.66 -27.04
N TRP A 204 -10.50 -20.70 -27.32
CA TRP A 204 -10.87 -19.29 -27.47
C TRP A 204 -11.62 -19.01 -28.78
N GLU A 205 -11.20 -19.60 -29.90
CA GLU A 205 -11.82 -19.44 -31.22
C GLU A 205 -13.25 -20.03 -31.27
N GLU A 206 -13.55 -21.08 -30.50
CA GLU A 206 -14.90 -21.64 -30.37
C GLU A 206 -15.95 -20.65 -29.84
N VAL A 207 -15.52 -19.64 -29.08
CA VAL A 207 -16.41 -18.63 -28.51
C VAL A 207 -16.25 -17.30 -29.24
N PHE A 208 -15.02 -16.81 -29.40
CA PHE A 208 -14.75 -15.48 -29.97
C PHE A 208 -14.66 -15.46 -31.50
N GLY A 209 -14.74 -16.61 -32.15
CA GLY A 209 -14.66 -16.77 -33.61
C GLY A 209 -13.24 -17.07 -34.10
N THR A 210 -13.16 -17.62 -35.30
CA THR A 210 -11.87 -17.90 -35.97
C THR A 210 -11.11 -16.60 -36.25
N GLU A 211 -9.78 -16.64 -36.21
CA GLU A 211 -8.89 -15.48 -36.46
C GLU A 211 -8.93 -14.37 -35.39
N CYS A 212 -9.57 -14.61 -34.24
CA CYS A 212 -9.54 -13.68 -33.11
C CYS A 212 -8.19 -13.68 -32.37
N PHE A 213 -7.35 -14.70 -32.58
CA PHE A 213 -6.21 -15.02 -31.73
C PHE A 213 -4.87 -14.73 -32.42
N SER A 214 -3.93 -14.13 -31.70
CA SER A 214 -2.55 -13.92 -32.13
C SER A 214 -1.55 -14.32 -31.06
N TYR A 215 -0.64 -15.24 -31.40
CA TYR A 215 0.52 -15.54 -30.57
C TYR A 215 1.74 -14.72 -30.97
N ARG A 216 2.55 -14.37 -29.97
CA ARG A 216 3.79 -13.60 -30.14
C ARG A 216 4.91 -14.23 -29.31
N ALA A 217 6.15 -14.15 -29.78
CA ALA A 217 7.28 -14.72 -29.05
C ALA A 217 7.62 -13.88 -27.80
N TYR A 218 7.91 -14.55 -26.69
CA TYR A 218 8.54 -13.92 -25.54
C TYR A 218 10.06 -13.84 -25.76
N ASP A 219 10.60 -12.62 -25.73
CA ASP A 219 12.04 -12.35 -25.81
C ASP A 219 12.47 -11.67 -24.51
N ALA A 220 13.12 -12.43 -23.62
CA ALA A 220 13.45 -11.95 -22.29
C ALA A 220 14.41 -10.73 -22.30
N PRO A 221 15.49 -10.70 -23.10
CA PRO A 221 16.29 -9.48 -23.33
C PRO A 221 15.48 -8.26 -23.79
N LEU A 222 14.60 -8.41 -24.80
CA LEU A 222 13.78 -7.31 -25.29
C LEU A 222 12.82 -6.79 -24.21
N PHE A 223 12.17 -7.71 -23.49
CA PHE A 223 11.21 -7.34 -22.44
C PHE A 223 11.89 -6.63 -21.27
N ALA A 224 13.15 -6.95 -20.99
CA ALA A 224 13.95 -6.27 -19.98
C ALA A 224 14.45 -4.88 -20.43
N SER A 225 14.57 -4.65 -21.73
CA SER A 225 15.13 -3.42 -22.28
C SER A 225 14.15 -2.24 -22.23
N ALA A 226 14.65 -1.09 -22.68
CA ALA A 226 13.83 0.11 -22.88
C ALA A 226 12.93 0.00 -24.12
N ASP A 227 13.24 -0.95 -25.01
CA ASP A 227 12.61 -1.17 -26.32
C ASP A 227 11.43 -2.14 -26.27
N VAL A 228 11.08 -2.66 -25.08
CA VAL A 228 9.83 -3.43 -24.87
C VAL A 228 8.57 -2.67 -25.34
N THR A 229 8.65 -1.34 -25.46
CA THR A 229 7.58 -0.52 -26.04
C THR A 229 7.34 -0.84 -27.50
N ASP A 230 8.37 -1.21 -28.24
CA ASP A 230 8.27 -1.56 -29.65
C ASP A 230 7.45 -2.86 -29.81
N GLU A 231 7.59 -3.80 -28.86
CA GLU A 231 6.75 -4.99 -28.77
C GLU A 231 5.31 -4.66 -28.34
N ILE A 232 5.10 -3.71 -27.42
CA ILE A 232 3.73 -3.24 -27.07
C ILE A 232 3.06 -2.59 -28.28
N GLU A 233 3.79 -1.76 -29.01
CA GLU A 233 3.31 -1.11 -30.23
C GLU A 233 2.90 -2.13 -31.28
N ALA A 234 3.74 -3.15 -31.51
CA ALA A 234 3.46 -4.21 -32.46
C ALA A 234 2.35 -5.17 -31.99
N ALA A 235 2.28 -5.50 -30.70
CA ALA A 235 1.27 -6.40 -30.16
C ALA A 235 -0.15 -5.79 -30.21
N PHE A 236 -0.27 -4.48 -29.98
CA PHE A 236 -1.56 -3.80 -29.88
C PHE A 236 -1.89 -2.89 -31.08
N ASP A 237 -1.18 -3.07 -32.20
CA ASP A 237 -1.26 -2.25 -33.42
C ASP A 237 -1.31 -0.74 -33.15
N LEU A 238 -0.41 -0.24 -32.30
CA LEU A 238 -0.39 1.18 -31.95
C LEU A 238 0.16 2.01 -33.11
N ALA A 239 -0.64 2.97 -33.60
CA ALA A 239 -0.26 3.83 -34.73
C ALA A 239 0.79 4.90 -34.38
N VAL A 240 0.98 5.20 -33.09
CA VAL A 240 1.88 6.26 -32.60
C VAL A 240 2.83 5.67 -31.58
N PRO A 241 4.15 5.94 -31.70
CA PRO A 241 5.12 5.49 -30.71
C PRO A 241 4.80 6.01 -29.30
N ILE A 242 4.91 5.12 -28.31
CA ILE A 242 4.72 5.45 -26.89
C ILE A 242 6.04 5.79 -26.20
N GLY A 243 7.13 5.89 -26.97
CA GLY A 243 8.47 6.19 -26.50
C GLY A 243 9.02 5.12 -25.56
N LYS A 244 10.29 5.23 -25.18
CA LYS A 244 10.98 4.15 -24.45
C LYS A 244 10.45 3.92 -23.03
N ALA A 245 10.57 2.68 -22.56
CA ALA A 245 10.27 2.28 -21.19
C ALA A 245 11.51 2.38 -20.30
N THR A 246 11.31 2.45 -18.98
CA THR A 246 12.41 2.28 -18.04
C THR A 246 12.89 0.82 -18.10
N PRO A 247 14.17 0.55 -18.45
CA PRO A 247 14.70 -0.81 -18.49
C PRO A 247 14.75 -1.42 -17.08
N ILE A 248 14.74 -2.74 -17.00
CA ILE A 248 14.88 -3.51 -15.77
C ILE A 248 16.09 -4.44 -15.86
N SER A 249 16.71 -4.77 -14.74
CA SER A 249 17.78 -5.76 -14.70
C SER A 249 17.22 -7.15 -15.07
N HIS A 250 17.96 -7.88 -15.90
CA HIS A 250 17.63 -9.26 -16.30
C HIS A 250 18.85 -10.18 -16.13
N PRO A 251 18.73 -11.29 -15.40
CA PRO A 251 17.57 -11.63 -14.56
C PRO A 251 17.39 -10.59 -13.44
N ALA A 252 16.16 -10.42 -12.95
CA ALA A 252 15.90 -9.50 -11.85
C ALA A 252 16.68 -9.96 -10.59
N PRO A 253 17.12 -9.07 -9.69
CA PRO A 253 17.93 -9.44 -8.52
C PRO A 253 17.27 -10.45 -7.55
N ALA A 254 15.96 -10.67 -7.68
CA ALA A 254 15.17 -11.63 -6.92
C ALA A 254 14.75 -12.88 -7.72
N SER A 255 15.21 -13.03 -8.97
CA SER A 255 14.82 -14.11 -9.89
C SER A 255 15.97 -15.07 -10.18
N PHE A 256 16.77 -15.44 -9.18
CA PHE A 256 17.57 -16.65 -9.32
C PHE A 256 16.59 -17.84 -9.41
N PRO A 257 16.71 -18.69 -10.43
CA PRO A 257 15.77 -19.79 -10.62
C PRO A 257 15.81 -20.70 -9.38
N ALA A 258 14.63 -21.14 -8.96
CA ALA A 258 14.49 -21.96 -7.75
C ALA A 258 15.29 -23.26 -7.93
N SER A 259 16.14 -23.59 -6.94
CA SER A 259 16.89 -24.85 -7.01
C SER A 259 15.94 -26.04 -6.98
N ALA A 260 16.25 -27.08 -7.76
CA ALA A 260 15.43 -28.28 -7.83
C ALA A 260 15.26 -28.94 -6.46
N ALA A 261 16.31 -28.94 -5.63
CA ALA A 261 16.28 -29.44 -4.26
C ALA A 261 15.30 -28.65 -3.37
N TRP A 262 15.25 -27.31 -3.50
CA TRP A 262 14.28 -26.48 -2.77
C TRP A 262 12.84 -26.79 -3.20
N LEU A 263 12.60 -26.96 -4.49
CA LEU A 263 11.28 -27.32 -5.01
C LEU A 263 10.80 -28.67 -4.45
N THR A 264 11.68 -29.68 -4.39
CA THR A 264 11.40 -30.96 -3.73
C THR A 264 11.05 -30.80 -2.26
N ARG A 265 11.78 -29.95 -1.51
CA ARG A 265 11.46 -29.66 -0.10
C ARG A 265 10.06 -29.06 0.05
N GLY A 266 9.75 -28.05 -0.78
CA GLY A 266 8.46 -27.39 -0.79
C GLY A 266 7.32 -28.35 -1.10
N ARG A 267 7.47 -29.20 -2.12
CA ARG A 267 6.48 -30.23 -2.49
C ARG A 267 6.23 -31.23 -1.36
N GLN A 268 7.28 -31.80 -0.78
CA GLN A 268 7.17 -32.76 0.33
C GLN A 268 6.53 -32.11 1.56
N PHE A 269 6.85 -30.84 1.83
CA PHE A 269 6.23 -30.07 2.91
C PHE A 269 4.74 -29.81 2.65
N ASN A 270 4.37 -29.39 1.43
CA ASN A 270 2.98 -29.21 1.01
C ASN A 270 2.16 -30.49 1.20
N THR A 271 2.75 -31.68 0.96
CA THR A 271 2.06 -32.96 1.19
C THR A 271 1.62 -33.11 2.65
N LEU A 272 2.46 -32.74 3.61
CA LEU A 272 2.10 -32.82 5.03
C LEU A 272 1.16 -31.68 5.43
N LEU A 273 1.34 -30.49 4.84
CA LEU A 273 0.54 -29.32 5.15
C LEU A 273 -0.91 -29.47 4.66
N LEU A 274 -1.14 -30.01 3.46
CA LEU A 274 -2.49 -30.34 3.00
C LEU A 274 -3.14 -31.43 3.87
N LYS A 275 -2.37 -32.43 4.34
CA LYS A 275 -2.89 -33.43 5.31
C LYS A 275 -3.28 -32.80 6.64
N LEU A 276 -2.57 -31.76 7.09
CA LEU A 276 -2.92 -31.01 8.29
C LEU A 276 -4.22 -30.22 8.08
N LEU A 277 -4.33 -29.48 6.97
CA LEU A 277 -5.51 -28.66 6.68
C LEU A 277 -6.77 -29.49 6.40
N ALA A 278 -6.62 -30.68 5.80
CA ALA A 278 -7.72 -31.61 5.55
C ALA A 278 -8.41 -32.08 6.85
N ARG A 279 -7.77 -31.95 8.02
CA ARG A 279 -8.40 -32.23 9.33
C ARG A 279 -9.48 -31.19 9.69
N GLY A 280 -9.47 -30.03 9.05
CA GLY A 280 -10.45 -28.96 9.25
C GLY A 280 -10.27 -28.14 10.53
N ASP A 281 -9.28 -28.48 11.35
CA ASP A 281 -8.99 -27.83 12.63
C ASP A 281 -7.92 -26.73 12.54
N HIS A 282 -7.33 -26.50 11.36
CA HIS A 282 -6.33 -25.47 11.11
C HIS A 282 -6.76 -24.53 9.99
N ILE A 283 -6.37 -23.26 10.08
CA ILE A 283 -6.53 -22.28 9.01
C ILE A 283 -5.19 -21.64 8.73
N LEU A 284 -4.77 -21.68 7.46
CA LEU A 284 -3.47 -21.18 7.05
C LEU A 284 -3.60 -20.07 6.00
N PRO A 285 -3.30 -18.81 6.36
CA PRO A 285 -3.23 -17.73 5.39
C PRO A 285 -2.16 -17.99 4.33
N ARG A 286 -2.47 -17.71 3.06
CA ARG A 286 -1.57 -17.96 1.92
C ARG A 286 -0.22 -17.25 2.01
N LYS A 287 -0.19 -16.07 2.63
CA LYS A 287 1.07 -15.36 2.90
C LYS A 287 1.99 -16.17 3.82
N LEU A 288 1.44 -16.78 4.86
CA LEU A 288 2.21 -17.62 5.79
C LEU A 288 2.63 -18.93 5.10
N TRP A 289 1.77 -19.52 4.27
CA TRP A 289 2.14 -20.67 3.42
C TRP A 289 3.40 -20.39 2.61
N ARG A 290 3.38 -19.35 1.78
CA ARG A 290 4.53 -18.98 0.93
C ARG A 290 5.79 -18.72 1.74
N GLN A 291 5.67 -18.00 2.86
CA GLN A 291 6.81 -17.73 3.74
C GLN A 291 7.43 -19.04 4.27
N MET A 292 6.61 -20.01 4.70
CA MET A 292 7.14 -21.28 5.19
C MET A 292 7.87 -22.05 4.09
N ILE A 293 7.39 -22.03 2.84
CA ILE A 293 8.12 -22.65 1.72
C ILE A 293 9.43 -21.93 1.42
N GLN A 294 9.43 -20.59 1.46
CA GLN A 294 10.65 -19.78 1.32
C GLN A 294 11.67 -20.07 2.42
N ASP A 295 11.21 -20.29 3.66
CA ASP A 295 12.06 -20.67 4.80
C ASP A 295 12.72 -22.06 4.61
N LEU A 296 12.30 -22.87 3.61
CA LEU A 296 12.91 -24.17 3.28
C LEU A 296 14.03 -24.08 2.22
N GLN A 297 14.34 -22.88 1.73
CA GLN A 297 15.27 -22.66 0.62
C GLN A 297 16.65 -23.30 0.87
N VAL A 298 17.22 -23.84 -0.20
CA VAL A 298 18.58 -24.36 -0.25
C VAL A 298 19.18 -24.03 -1.61
N ASP A 299 20.47 -23.72 -1.63
CA ASP A 299 21.19 -23.47 -2.87
C ASP A 299 21.35 -24.76 -3.69
N GLY A 300 21.42 -24.63 -5.01
CA GLY A 300 21.60 -25.76 -5.91
C GLY A 300 21.26 -25.41 -7.35
N ALA A 301 21.45 -26.39 -8.25
CA ALA A 301 21.03 -26.25 -9.63
C ALA A 301 19.50 -26.14 -9.73
N ALA A 302 19.01 -25.31 -10.64
CA ALA A 302 17.62 -25.29 -11.05
C ALA A 302 17.29 -26.53 -11.90
N ILE A 303 16.01 -26.76 -12.15
CA ILE A 303 15.57 -27.78 -13.11
C ILE A 303 16.00 -27.33 -14.50
N ASP A 304 16.75 -28.16 -15.21
CA ASP A 304 17.17 -27.88 -16.58
C ASP A 304 16.01 -28.20 -17.55
N PRO A 305 15.55 -27.24 -18.37
CA PRO A 305 14.56 -27.51 -19.42
C PRO A 305 14.94 -28.68 -20.35
N ALA A 306 16.24 -28.97 -20.52
CA ALA A 306 16.70 -30.09 -21.33
C ALA A 306 16.26 -31.46 -20.80
N ASP A 307 16.08 -31.58 -19.48
CA ASP A 307 15.60 -32.81 -18.82
C ASP A 307 14.10 -33.05 -19.07
N LEU A 308 13.41 -32.11 -19.72
CA LEU A 308 11.99 -32.17 -20.07
C LEU A 308 11.78 -32.42 -21.58
N GLY A 309 12.72 -33.10 -22.24
CA GLY A 309 12.68 -33.39 -23.68
C GLY A 309 11.42 -34.13 -24.17
N GLU A 310 10.74 -34.89 -23.31
CA GLU A 310 9.44 -35.50 -23.61
C GLU A 310 8.36 -34.43 -23.88
N ILE A 311 8.36 -33.32 -23.14
CA ILE A 311 7.46 -32.18 -23.35
C ILE A 311 7.74 -31.53 -24.71
N THR A 312 9.02 -31.27 -25.00
CA THR A 312 9.43 -30.67 -26.29
C THR A 312 9.00 -31.55 -27.45
N SER A 313 9.19 -32.87 -27.34
CA SER A 313 8.83 -33.84 -28.39
C SER A 313 7.31 -33.91 -28.59
N PHE A 314 6.55 -33.91 -27.50
CA PHE A 314 5.09 -33.98 -27.53
C PHE A 314 4.46 -32.80 -28.30
N PHE A 315 4.95 -31.57 -28.06
CA PHE A 315 4.40 -30.37 -28.69
C PHE A 315 5.05 -29.99 -30.03
N ALA A 316 6.05 -30.74 -30.52
CA ALA A 316 6.84 -30.35 -31.68
C ALA A 316 6.01 -30.11 -32.94
N GLU A 317 5.06 -31.01 -33.25
CA GLU A 317 4.20 -30.88 -34.44
C GLU A 317 3.22 -29.70 -34.31
N ASP A 318 2.64 -29.50 -33.12
CA ASP A 318 1.74 -28.38 -32.85
C ASP A 318 2.47 -27.04 -32.89
N ASN A 319 3.67 -26.97 -32.33
CA ASN A 319 4.50 -25.77 -32.35
C ASN A 319 4.91 -25.39 -33.79
N ALA A 320 5.23 -26.38 -34.64
CA ALA A 320 5.49 -26.13 -36.06
C ALA A 320 4.27 -25.52 -36.77
N ARG A 321 3.07 -26.10 -36.55
CA ARG A 321 1.81 -25.54 -37.07
C ARG A 321 1.51 -24.15 -36.53
N LEU A 322 1.83 -23.87 -35.26
CA LEU A 322 1.65 -22.55 -34.66
C LEU A 322 2.56 -21.51 -35.33
N CYS A 323 3.82 -21.84 -35.62
CA CYS A 323 4.72 -20.95 -36.35
C CYS A 323 4.22 -20.64 -37.77
N GLU A 324 3.60 -21.60 -38.46
CA GLU A 324 2.99 -21.37 -39.78
C GLU A 324 1.77 -20.43 -39.68
N ARG A 325 0.95 -20.57 -38.63
CA ARG A 325 -0.26 -19.76 -38.41
C ARG A 325 0.03 -18.35 -37.90
N HIS A 326 1.10 -18.16 -37.12
CA HIS A 326 1.39 -16.90 -36.42
C HIS A 326 2.75 -16.34 -36.86
N PRO A 327 2.78 -15.34 -37.76
CA PRO A 327 4.03 -14.79 -38.31
C PRO A 327 4.99 -14.17 -37.28
N ALA A 328 4.49 -13.86 -36.07
CA ALA A 328 5.29 -13.33 -34.97
C ALA A 328 6.02 -14.43 -34.17
N LEU A 329 5.88 -15.70 -34.56
CA LEU A 329 6.59 -16.84 -33.99
C LEU A 329 7.66 -17.34 -34.95
N SER A 330 8.75 -17.88 -34.39
CA SER A 330 9.81 -18.55 -35.13
C SER A 330 10.02 -19.95 -34.56
N PRO A 331 10.30 -20.98 -35.39
CA PRO A 331 10.65 -22.32 -34.90
C PRO A 331 11.81 -22.30 -33.88
N ALA A 332 12.73 -21.34 -34.01
CA ALA A 332 13.85 -21.17 -33.08
C ALA A 332 13.41 -20.89 -31.63
N LEU A 333 12.19 -20.37 -31.40
CA LEU A 333 11.63 -20.18 -30.07
C LEU A 333 11.47 -21.52 -29.31
N PHE A 334 11.15 -22.59 -30.05
CA PHE A 334 10.85 -23.91 -29.53
C PHE A 334 12.04 -24.88 -29.60
N ASP A 335 13.16 -24.43 -30.16
CA ASP A 335 14.37 -25.24 -30.31
C ASP A 335 15.10 -25.32 -28.97
N LEU A 336 15.03 -26.51 -28.35
CA LEU A 336 15.65 -26.82 -27.08
C LEU A 336 16.45 -28.11 -27.19
N GLU A 337 17.67 -28.11 -26.65
CA GLU A 337 18.42 -29.34 -26.46
C GLU A 337 17.64 -30.26 -25.51
N ALA A 338 17.51 -31.53 -25.87
CA ALA A 338 16.87 -32.55 -25.03
C ALA A 338 17.93 -33.54 -24.55
N THR A 339 18.01 -33.79 -23.25
CA THR A 339 18.92 -34.79 -22.68
C THR A 339 18.26 -36.17 -22.69
N PRO A 340 18.96 -37.23 -23.14
CA PRO A 340 18.45 -38.59 -23.03
C PRO A 340 18.45 -39.05 -21.57
N GLY A 341 17.26 -39.24 -20.98
CA GLY A 341 17.14 -39.78 -19.62
C GLY A 341 15.70 -39.71 -19.10
N ALA A 342 15.35 -40.61 -18.19
CA ALA A 342 14.07 -40.53 -17.48
C ALA A 342 14.17 -39.47 -16.37
N TRP A 343 13.17 -38.61 -16.26
CA TRP A 343 13.07 -37.61 -15.19
C TRP A 343 13.23 -38.24 -13.80
N ARG A 344 14.00 -37.56 -12.95
CA ARG A 344 14.13 -37.92 -11.54
C ARG A 344 14.07 -36.66 -10.69
N GLU A 345 13.15 -36.65 -9.74
CA GLU A 345 13.09 -35.57 -8.75
C GLU A 345 14.41 -35.48 -7.95
N ALA A 346 14.89 -34.25 -7.75
CA ALA A 346 16.15 -33.96 -7.07
C ALA A 346 16.14 -34.43 -5.60
N ASP A 347 17.32 -34.79 -5.07
CA ASP A 347 17.46 -35.03 -3.63
C ASP A 347 17.25 -33.70 -2.87
N PRO A 348 16.41 -33.64 -1.82
CA PRO A 348 16.17 -32.41 -1.07
C PRO A 348 17.38 -31.96 -0.23
N GLN A 349 18.45 -32.75 -0.19
CA GLN A 349 19.72 -32.52 0.47
C GLN A 349 19.63 -32.39 2.00
N MET A 350 20.79 -32.46 2.66
CA MET A 350 20.96 -32.17 4.09
C MET A 350 20.08 -33.02 5.02
N GLY A 351 19.71 -34.24 4.59
CA GLY A 351 18.85 -35.13 5.35
C GLY A 351 17.46 -34.56 5.64
N PHE A 352 16.95 -33.67 4.77
CA PHE A 352 15.68 -32.97 4.92
C PHE A 352 14.52 -33.92 5.26
N ARG A 353 13.73 -33.53 6.27
CA ARG A 353 12.49 -34.22 6.66
C ARG A 353 11.38 -33.20 6.83
N ALA A 354 10.44 -33.17 5.89
CA ALA A 354 9.29 -32.26 5.92
C ALA A 354 8.53 -32.25 7.27
N SER A 355 8.45 -33.40 7.96
CA SER A 355 7.80 -33.52 9.26
C SER A 355 8.45 -32.68 10.36
N GLN A 356 9.79 -32.61 10.39
CA GLN A 356 10.51 -31.81 11.39
C GLN A 356 10.21 -30.32 11.22
N TYR A 357 10.19 -29.84 9.98
CA TYR A 357 9.85 -28.46 9.66
C TYR A 357 8.38 -28.16 9.94
N LEU A 358 7.46 -29.10 9.65
CA LEU A 358 6.05 -28.92 9.99
C LEU A 358 5.86 -28.80 11.50
N THR A 359 6.52 -29.64 12.30
CA THR A 359 6.49 -29.52 13.77
C THR A 359 7.06 -28.18 14.23
N ALA A 360 8.18 -27.72 13.65
CA ALA A 360 8.77 -26.43 13.98
C ALA A 360 7.84 -25.25 13.64
N PHE A 361 7.12 -25.34 12.53
CA PHE A 361 6.18 -24.29 12.09
C PHE A 361 4.78 -24.41 12.70
N LEU A 362 4.46 -25.51 13.40
CA LEU A 362 3.11 -25.77 13.91
C LEU A 362 2.59 -24.62 14.78
N HIS A 363 3.43 -24.07 15.65
CA HIS A 363 3.06 -22.91 16.49
C HIS A 363 2.64 -21.68 15.67
N ARG A 364 3.25 -21.44 14.49
CA ARG A 364 2.87 -20.34 13.57
C ARG A 364 1.50 -20.61 12.97
N ILE A 365 1.23 -21.86 12.60
CA ILE A 365 -0.04 -22.31 12.01
C ILE A 365 -1.16 -22.25 13.05
N GLU A 366 -0.93 -22.72 14.28
CA GLU A 366 -1.87 -22.66 15.39
C GLU A 366 -2.21 -21.22 15.76
N LYS A 367 -1.20 -20.35 15.84
CA LYS A 367 -1.40 -18.92 16.07
C LYS A 367 -2.25 -18.29 14.97
N ALA A 368 -1.92 -18.54 13.70
CA ALA A 368 -2.71 -18.03 12.58
C ALA A 368 -4.14 -18.57 12.59
N THR A 369 -4.33 -19.83 12.98
CA THR A 369 -5.64 -20.47 13.12
C THR A 369 -6.47 -19.79 14.20
N GLN A 370 -5.88 -19.49 15.36
CA GLN A 370 -6.54 -18.76 16.44
C GLN A 370 -6.94 -17.36 16.02
N GLU A 371 -6.04 -16.63 15.36
CA GLU A 371 -6.29 -15.27 14.85
C GLU A 371 -7.45 -15.26 13.84
N GLU A 372 -7.48 -16.21 12.90
CA GLU A 372 -8.51 -16.31 11.87
C GLU A 372 -9.85 -16.81 12.42
N ARG A 373 -9.85 -17.74 13.38
CA ARG A 373 -11.08 -18.17 14.07
C ARG A 373 -11.68 -17.03 14.88
N ALA A 374 -10.85 -16.28 15.61
CA ALA A 374 -11.30 -15.11 16.35
C ALA A 374 -11.91 -14.07 15.41
N ALA A 375 -11.32 -13.84 14.23
CA ALA A 375 -11.90 -12.97 13.20
C ALA A 375 -13.27 -13.48 12.70
N ARG A 376 -13.39 -14.78 12.38
CA ARG A 376 -14.64 -15.38 11.89
C ARG A 376 -15.74 -15.46 12.95
N GLU A 377 -15.39 -15.65 14.22
CA GLU A 377 -16.37 -15.64 15.32
C GLU A 377 -16.95 -14.25 15.53
N VAL A 378 -16.13 -13.20 15.40
CA VAL A 378 -16.59 -11.81 15.35
C VAL A 378 -17.54 -11.59 14.16
N ASP A 379 -17.24 -12.13 12.97
CA ASP A 379 -18.10 -12.05 11.79
C ASP A 379 -19.43 -12.82 11.94
N LEU A 380 -19.40 -14.03 12.49
CA LEU A 380 -20.59 -14.86 12.73
C LEU A 380 -21.50 -14.26 13.82
N GLN A 381 -20.92 -13.66 14.86
CA GLN A 381 -21.67 -12.91 15.85
C GLN A 381 -22.32 -11.68 15.20
N ALA A 382 -21.61 -10.95 14.34
CA ALA A 382 -22.20 -9.84 13.58
C ALA A 382 -23.38 -10.29 12.69
N GLN A 383 -23.29 -11.45 12.03
CA GLN A 383 -24.36 -12.00 11.19
C GLN A 383 -25.57 -12.55 11.97
N ARG A 384 -25.38 -13.13 13.16
CA ARG A 384 -26.50 -13.61 14.00
C ARG A 384 -27.34 -12.44 14.53
N HIS A 385 -26.72 -11.31 14.83
CA HIS A 385 -27.42 -10.09 15.24
C HIS A 385 -28.19 -9.44 14.07
N SER A 386 -27.70 -9.54 12.83
CA SER A 386 -28.45 -9.09 11.65
C SER A 386 -29.59 -10.04 11.23
N GLY A 387 -29.43 -11.36 11.42
CA GLY A 387 -30.45 -12.37 11.11
C GLY A 387 -31.64 -12.37 12.07
N ALA A 388 -31.42 -12.09 13.36
CA ALA A 388 -32.48 -11.95 14.35
C ALA A 388 -33.38 -10.71 14.11
N ALA A 389 -32.84 -9.66 13.47
CA ALA A 389 -33.61 -8.49 13.06
C ALA A 389 -34.54 -8.77 11.87
N HIS A 390 -34.26 -9.80 11.06
CA HIS A 390 -35.08 -10.18 9.91
C HIS A 390 -36.25 -11.10 10.29
N GLN A 391 -36.09 -11.98 11.29
CA GLN A 391 -37.17 -12.85 11.77
C GLN A 391 -38.19 -12.16 12.68
N ARG A 392 -37.88 -11.00 13.26
CA ARG A 392 -38.84 -10.20 14.05
C ARG A 392 -39.79 -9.33 13.23
N ARG A 393 -39.73 -9.37 11.89
CA ARG A 393 -40.65 -8.60 11.02
C ARG A 393 -41.88 -9.36 10.54
N HIS A 394 -42.07 -10.63 10.92
CA HIS A 394 -43.19 -11.44 10.39
C HIS A 394 -44.25 -11.93 11.38
N HIS A 395 -44.20 -11.59 12.67
CA HIS A 395 -45.28 -11.95 13.61
C HIS A 395 -45.65 -10.80 14.55
N GLY A 396 -46.94 -10.41 14.46
CA GLY A 396 -47.72 -9.99 15.62
C GLY A 396 -47.83 -8.49 15.87
N ALA A 397 -48.90 -7.90 15.32
CA ALA A 397 -49.51 -6.69 15.83
C ALA A 397 -50.12 -6.91 17.23
N GLY A 398 -50.10 -5.87 18.08
CA GLY A 398 -51.10 -5.70 19.14
C GLY A 398 -50.58 -5.37 20.54
N ALA A 399 -51.16 -4.29 21.08
CA ALA A 399 -51.36 -3.94 22.49
C ALA A 399 -50.33 -3.05 23.22
N GLU A 400 -50.80 -1.84 23.53
CA GLU A 400 -50.30 -0.89 24.53
C GLU A 400 -50.47 -1.44 25.97
N THR A 401 -49.54 -1.14 26.88
CA THR A 401 -49.87 -0.72 28.27
C THR A 401 -48.68 -0.01 28.93
N ARG A 402 -48.96 1.09 29.64
CA ARG A 402 -48.04 1.84 30.51
C ARG A 402 -47.80 1.10 31.84
N LEU A 403 -46.67 1.33 32.50
CA LEU A 403 -46.53 1.70 33.93
C LEU A 403 -45.04 1.89 34.32
N SER A 404 -44.85 2.50 35.49
CA SER A 404 -43.82 3.45 35.94
C SER A 404 -42.55 2.91 36.64
N GLU A 405 -41.48 3.72 36.53
CA GLU A 405 -40.37 4.07 37.46
C GLU A 405 -39.81 3.07 38.49
N THR A 406 -38.48 2.91 38.50
CA THR A 406 -37.57 3.31 39.61
C THR A 406 -36.08 3.20 39.25
N ALA A 407 -35.33 4.27 39.57
CA ALA A 407 -33.87 4.54 39.55
C ALA A 407 -32.95 3.39 40.04
N ARG A 408 -31.64 3.20 39.71
CA ARG A 408 -30.45 3.99 39.24
C ARG A 408 -29.27 2.96 39.07
N PRO A 409 -28.04 3.28 38.59
CA PRO A 409 -27.55 4.43 37.82
C PRO A 409 -26.98 4.02 36.44
N GLU A 410 -27.10 4.92 35.48
CA GLU A 410 -26.56 4.80 34.12
C GLU A 410 -25.03 4.96 34.09
N THR A 411 -24.34 3.99 33.53
CA THR A 411 -23.14 4.21 32.72
C THR A 411 -23.47 3.82 31.29
N THR A 412 -24.12 4.73 30.58
CA THR A 412 -24.46 4.58 29.16
C THR A 412 -23.21 4.82 28.31
N LEU A 413 -22.54 3.73 27.90
CA LEU A 413 -21.72 3.75 26.70
C LEU A 413 -22.68 3.84 25.51
N SER A 414 -22.85 5.04 24.97
CA SER A 414 -23.59 5.28 23.72
C SER A 414 -22.93 4.50 22.58
N GLU A 415 -23.59 3.44 22.11
CA GLU A 415 -23.34 2.79 20.82
C GLU A 415 -24.02 3.62 19.73
N ALA A 416 -23.33 4.63 19.21
CA ALA A 416 -23.88 5.45 18.14
C ALA A 416 -23.97 4.64 16.82
N PRO A 417 -25.14 4.58 16.16
CA PRO A 417 -25.27 3.96 14.84
C PRO A 417 -24.49 4.74 13.78
N LEU A 418 -24.26 4.11 12.62
CA LEU A 418 -23.63 4.75 11.47
C LEU A 418 -24.39 6.04 11.11
N SER A 419 -23.68 7.16 10.98
CA SER A 419 -24.28 8.44 10.61
C SER A 419 -24.95 8.35 9.24
N GLU A 420 -25.99 9.16 9.01
CA GLU A 420 -26.73 9.17 7.75
C GLU A 420 -25.82 9.51 6.56
N LEU A 421 -24.97 10.52 6.74
CA LEU A 421 -23.95 10.90 5.77
C LEU A 421 -22.97 9.74 5.48
N ALA A 422 -22.51 9.04 6.51
CA ALA A 422 -21.62 7.89 6.33
C ALA A 422 -22.32 6.73 5.61
N ARG A 423 -23.62 6.50 5.85
CA ARG A 423 -24.41 5.51 5.11
C ARG A 423 -24.48 5.82 3.62
N ASP A 424 -24.58 7.09 3.26
CA ASP A 424 -24.72 7.51 1.87
C ASP A 424 -23.37 7.53 1.12
N MET A 425 -22.28 7.87 1.82
CA MET A 425 -20.97 8.10 1.19
C MET A 425 -19.98 6.93 1.33
N MET A 426 -20.08 6.10 2.38
CA MET A 426 -19.11 5.04 2.62
C MET A 426 -19.33 3.88 1.65
N PRO A 427 -18.24 3.34 1.04
CA PRO A 427 -18.37 2.14 0.23
C PRO A 427 -18.85 0.95 1.09
N PRO A 428 -19.54 -0.06 0.52
CA PRO A 428 -20.10 -1.17 1.29
C PRO A 428 -19.11 -1.84 2.25
N ARG A 429 -17.86 -2.00 1.81
CA ARG A 429 -16.78 -2.54 2.62
C ARG A 429 -16.46 -1.69 3.86
N ALA A 430 -16.51 -0.37 3.73
CA ALA A 430 -16.29 0.51 4.86
C ALA A 430 -17.44 0.41 5.87
N ILE A 431 -18.68 0.17 5.42
CA ILE A 431 -19.83 -0.12 6.29
C ILE A 431 -19.62 -1.46 7.03
N GLU A 432 -19.17 -2.50 6.33
CA GLU A 432 -18.79 -3.79 6.95
C GLU A 432 -17.68 -3.61 8.01
N ASN A 433 -16.60 -2.90 7.65
CA ASN A 433 -15.51 -2.60 8.58
C ASN A 433 -16.01 -1.83 9.80
N PHE A 434 -16.94 -0.89 9.64
CA PHE A 434 -17.50 -0.12 10.75
C PHE A 434 -18.24 -1.03 11.72
N ALA A 435 -19.09 -1.92 11.20
CA ALA A 435 -19.81 -2.89 12.02
C ALA A 435 -18.85 -3.80 12.79
N GLN A 436 -17.79 -4.31 12.15
CA GLN A 436 -16.75 -5.13 12.79
C GLN A 436 -15.98 -4.36 13.88
N LEU A 437 -15.69 -3.07 13.65
CA LEU A 437 -14.93 -2.25 14.60
C LEU A 437 -15.71 -1.94 15.88
N GLN A 438 -17.04 -1.92 15.86
CA GLN A 438 -17.83 -1.56 17.04
C GLN A 438 -17.58 -2.46 18.26
N THR A 439 -17.28 -3.74 18.02
CA THR A 439 -17.01 -4.76 19.05
C THR A 439 -15.54 -5.19 19.09
N SER A 440 -14.70 -4.68 18.18
CA SER A 440 -13.30 -5.08 18.07
C SER A 440 -12.42 -4.44 19.16
N SER A 441 -11.39 -5.18 19.60
CA SER A 441 -10.29 -4.63 20.41
C SER A 441 -9.45 -3.56 19.69
N LEU A 442 -9.69 -3.36 18.39
CA LEU A 442 -9.06 -2.33 17.56
C LEU A 442 -9.90 -1.04 17.49
N LYS A 443 -11.05 -0.98 18.15
CA LYS A 443 -11.93 0.20 18.14
C LYS A 443 -11.19 1.44 18.65
N PRO A 444 -11.21 2.55 17.90
CA PRO A 444 -10.55 3.77 18.32
C PRO A 444 -11.15 4.36 19.61
N HIS A 445 -10.32 4.80 20.57
CA HIS A 445 -10.78 5.45 21.82
C HIS A 445 -9.70 6.21 22.61
N ASN A 446 -10.12 7.08 23.54
CA ASN A 446 -9.24 7.83 24.48
C ASN A 446 -9.25 7.28 25.92
N ARG A 447 -9.38 5.96 26.10
CA ARG A 447 -9.34 5.31 27.42
C ARG A 447 -7.93 4.91 27.87
N VAL A 448 -6.89 5.54 27.33
CA VAL A 448 -5.48 5.20 27.57
C VAL A 448 -4.68 6.47 27.84
N GLY A 449 -3.49 6.34 28.44
CA GLY A 449 -2.68 7.49 28.81
C GLY A 449 -3.17 8.19 30.09
N THR A 450 -2.36 9.11 30.60
CA THR A 450 -2.59 9.74 31.92
C THR A 450 -2.78 11.26 31.87
N VAL A 451 -2.60 11.87 30.69
CA VAL A 451 -2.68 13.33 30.50
C VAL A 451 -4.12 13.75 30.24
N ASP A 452 -4.60 14.76 30.95
CA ASP A 452 -5.87 15.42 30.64
C ASP A 452 -5.71 16.30 29.38
N GLU A 453 -6.29 15.84 28.28
CA GLU A 453 -6.23 16.50 26.98
C GLU A 453 -7.30 17.60 26.81
N LYS A 454 -8.31 17.68 27.69
CA LYS A 454 -9.49 18.53 27.48
C LYS A 454 -9.47 19.80 28.32
N THR A 455 -8.89 19.73 29.51
CA THR A 455 -8.84 20.85 30.45
C THR A 455 -7.66 21.76 30.13
N GLN A 456 -7.91 23.06 30.07
CA GLN A 456 -6.85 24.05 29.94
C GLN A 456 -6.07 24.13 31.26
N ALA A 457 -4.82 23.70 31.23
CA ALA A 457 -3.89 23.83 32.35
C ALA A 457 -3.17 25.19 32.31
N PRO A 458 -2.54 25.63 33.42
CA PRO A 458 -1.77 26.86 33.44
C PRO A 458 -0.71 26.89 32.31
N PRO A 459 -0.52 28.05 31.66
CA PRO A 459 0.53 28.23 30.67
C PRO A 459 1.91 27.87 31.23
N TYR A 460 2.79 27.41 30.36
CA TYR A 460 4.18 27.20 30.74
C TYR A 460 4.90 28.54 30.95
N THR A 461 5.83 28.56 31.90
CA THR A 461 6.59 29.77 32.24
C THR A 461 7.60 30.11 31.15
N GLU A 462 7.93 31.37 30.92
CA GLU A 462 8.91 31.74 29.88
C GLU A 462 10.27 31.05 30.09
N VAL A 463 10.93 30.66 28.99
CA VAL A 463 12.25 30.03 28.99
C VAL A 463 13.18 30.87 28.11
N LEU A 464 14.36 31.18 28.62
CA LEU A 464 15.37 31.91 27.86
C LEU A 464 16.06 30.97 26.86
N PRO A 465 16.44 31.47 25.67
CA PRO A 465 17.28 30.71 24.75
C PRO A 465 18.57 30.22 25.44
N ARG A 466 18.95 28.98 25.18
CA ARG A 466 20.14 28.38 25.80
C ARG A 466 21.40 29.03 25.22
N SER A 467 22.38 29.29 26.09
CA SER A 467 23.72 29.67 25.65
C SER A 467 24.53 28.40 25.39
N LEU A 468 24.81 28.12 24.11
CA LEU A 468 25.58 26.95 23.70
C LEU A 468 27.09 27.24 23.74
N PRO A 469 27.93 26.24 24.08
CA PRO A 469 29.37 26.34 23.90
C PRO A 469 29.76 26.64 22.46
N GLU A 470 30.89 27.34 22.27
CA GLU A 470 31.40 27.66 20.94
C GLU A 470 31.56 26.41 20.08
N GLY A 471 31.04 26.45 18.85
CA GLY A 471 31.08 25.35 17.91
C GLY A 471 29.98 24.31 18.07
N GLN A 472 29.17 24.31 19.14
CA GLN A 472 28.03 23.41 19.29
C GLN A 472 26.75 23.96 18.66
N SER A 473 25.88 23.06 18.19
CA SER A 473 24.59 23.41 17.59
C SER A 473 23.38 22.94 18.40
N GLY A 474 23.60 22.25 19.53
CA GLY A 474 22.54 21.85 20.44
C GLY A 474 21.53 20.89 19.80
N ASN A 475 20.25 21.12 20.05
CA ASN A 475 19.14 20.40 19.44
C ASN A 475 18.82 21.01 18.08
N VAL A 476 18.99 20.23 16.99
CA VAL A 476 18.87 20.73 15.62
C VAL A 476 17.71 20.09 14.90
N ILE A 477 16.80 20.90 14.36
CA ILE A 477 15.84 20.44 13.37
C ILE A 477 16.40 20.59 11.96
N VAL A 478 16.33 19.53 11.17
CA VAL A 478 16.55 19.54 9.71
C VAL A 478 15.22 19.31 9.00
N GLY A 479 14.91 20.12 7.99
CA GLY A 479 13.63 20.05 7.27
C GLY A 479 13.73 20.45 5.80
N CYS A 480 12.69 20.11 5.05
CA CYS A 480 12.53 20.49 3.64
C CYS A 480 11.18 21.17 3.43
N MET A 481 11.18 22.33 2.78
CA MET A 481 9.97 23.12 2.56
C MET A 481 9.74 23.40 1.06
N LYS A 482 8.48 23.53 0.69
CA LYS A 482 8.02 24.04 -0.60
C LYS A 482 6.70 24.77 -0.39
N ASN A 483 6.68 26.07 -0.63
CA ASN A 483 5.51 26.93 -0.51
C ASN A 483 4.79 26.81 0.85
N GLU A 484 5.47 27.20 1.94
CA GLU A 484 5.00 27.13 3.33
C GLU A 484 5.03 28.49 4.05
N ALA A 485 5.20 29.60 3.32
CA ALA A 485 5.48 30.92 3.86
C ALA A 485 4.61 31.33 5.08
N PRO A 486 3.28 31.10 5.11
CA PRO A 486 2.44 31.51 6.24
C PRO A 486 2.78 30.84 7.57
N TYR A 487 3.46 29.69 7.55
CA TYR A 487 3.60 28.80 8.70
C TYR A 487 5.02 28.77 9.30
N ILE A 488 6.01 29.33 8.59
CA ILE A 488 7.42 29.22 8.96
C ILE A 488 7.71 29.93 10.29
N LEU A 489 7.22 31.15 10.46
CA LEU A 489 7.53 31.95 11.66
C LEU A 489 6.98 31.30 12.92
N GLU A 490 5.72 30.84 12.90
CA GLU A 490 5.12 30.12 14.03
C GLU A 490 5.93 28.86 14.34
N TRP A 491 6.25 28.06 13.32
CA TRP A 491 6.92 26.79 13.50
C TRP A 491 8.35 26.98 14.06
N VAL A 492 9.09 27.99 13.58
CA VAL A 492 10.42 28.33 14.14
C VAL A 492 10.29 28.86 15.56
N ALA A 493 9.40 29.82 15.82
CA ALA A 493 9.18 30.39 17.15
C ALA A 493 8.79 29.32 18.17
N TYR A 494 7.87 28.43 17.81
CA TYR A 494 7.39 27.35 18.66
C TYR A 494 8.52 26.40 19.05
N HIS A 495 9.31 25.94 18.09
CA HIS A 495 10.36 24.97 18.38
C HIS A 495 11.51 25.59 19.19
N ARG A 496 11.81 26.87 18.99
CA ARG A 496 12.79 27.61 19.81
C ARG A 496 12.41 27.65 21.29
N MET A 497 11.17 28.02 21.59
CA MET A 497 10.71 28.16 22.99
C MET A 497 10.64 26.84 23.77
N ILE A 498 10.59 25.69 23.08
CA ILE A 498 10.64 24.36 23.73
C ILE A 498 12.06 23.80 23.82
N GLY A 499 13.08 24.51 23.34
CA GLY A 499 14.49 24.11 23.47
C GLY A 499 15.14 23.55 22.20
N VAL A 500 14.63 23.87 21.00
CA VAL A 500 15.40 23.69 19.74
C VAL A 500 16.29 24.90 19.53
N ASP A 501 17.60 24.69 19.40
CA ASP A 501 18.56 25.79 19.36
C ASP A 501 18.93 26.21 17.93
N SER A 502 18.84 25.30 16.97
CA SER A 502 19.27 25.54 15.59
C SER A 502 18.39 24.80 14.58
N PHE A 503 18.34 25.35 13.37
CA PHE A 503 17.58 24.77 12.27
C PHE A 503 18.43 24.75 11.00
N LEU A 504 18.26 23.71 10.21
CA LEU A 504 18.81 23.59 8.86
C LEU A 504 17.67 23.27 7.90
N ILE A 505 17.22 24.28 7.15
CA ILE A 505 16.06 24.17 6.28
C ILE A 505 16.50 24.21 4.82
N TYR A 506 16.03 23.23 4.05
CA TYR A 506 16.19 23.19 2.60
C TYR A 506 14.90 23.60 1.90
N THR A 507 14.99 24.37 0.82
CA THR A 507 13.82 24.76 -0.01
C THR A 507 13.86 24.15 -1.40
N ASN A 508 12.68 23.90 -1.99
CA ASN A 508 12.55 23.30 -3.32
C ASN A 508 11.53 24.06 -4.18
N GLY A 509 12.00 24.94 -5.05
CA GLY A 509 11.23 25.64 -6.07
C GLY A 509 10.09 26.45 -5.47
N CYS A 510 10.40 27.25 -4.44
CA CYS A 510 9.42 28.07 -3.74
C CYS A 510 9.03 29.30 -4.57
N THR A 511 7.75 29.67 -4.53
CA THR A 511 7.20 30.80 -5.30
C THR A 511 6.29 31.72 -4.46
N ASP A 512 6.21 31.49 -3.15
CA ASP A 512 5.29 32.16 -2.22
C ASP A 512 5.99 33.07 -1.19
N GLY A 513 7.31 33.26 -1.28
CA GLY A 513 8.10 33.97 -0.28
C GLY A 513 8.80 33.08 0.76
N THR A 514 8.64 31.75 0.70
CA THR A 514 9.24 30.81 1.66
C THR A 514 10.76 30.96 1.74
N ALA A 515 11.44 31.03 0.59
CA ALA A 515 12.90 31.12 0.56
C ALA A 515 13.39 32.43 1.18
N GLU A 516 12.71 33.52 0.88
CA GLU A 516 13.02 34.88 1.34
C GLU A 516 12.81 35.04 2.85
N ILE A 517 11.78 34.40 3.42
CA ILE A 517 11.60 34.33 4.88
C ILE A 517 12.77 33.58 5.52
N LEU A 518 13.16 32.44 4.97
CA LEU A 518 14.25 31.62 5.51
C LEU A 518 15.62 32.31 5.35
N ASP A 519 15.86 33.00 4.24
CA ASP A 519 17.05 33.83 4.04
C ASP A 519 17.12 34.94 5.09
N ARG A 520 15.99 35.65 5.33
CA ARG A 520 15.96 36.70 6.36
C ARG A 520 16.18 36.15 7.76
N LEU A 521 15.61 34.99 8.09
CA LEU A 521 15.87 34.33 9.38
C LEU A 521 17.33 33.89 9.52
N GLN A 522 17.99 33.50 8.42
CA GLN A 522 19.42 33.22 8.40
C GLN A 522 20.27 34.48 8.61
N ASP A 523 19.93 35.59 7.97
CA ASP A 523 20.62 36.88 8.16
C ASP A 523 20.53 37.37 9.61
N LEU A 524 19.42 37.08 10.29
CA LEU A 524 19.20 37.37 11.71
C LEU A 524 19.90 36.36 12.64
N GLY A 525 20.56 35.34 12.10
CA GLY A 525 21.28 34.31 12.86
C GLY A 525 20.36 33.31 13.57
N LEU A 526 19.10 33.18 13.15
CA LEU A 526 18.10 32.34 13.82
C LEU A 526 18.04 30.90 13.27
N LEU A 527 18.46 30.70 12.01
CA LEU A 527 18.54 29.40 11.35
C LEU A 527 19.55 29.38 10.21
N GLN A 528 19.74 28.21 9.60
CA GLN A 528 20.48 28.05 8.35
C GLN A 528 19.56 27.60 7.21
N HIS A 529 19.68 28.24 6.05
CA HIS A 529 18.89 27.98 4.86
C HIS A 529 19.77 27.51 3.70
N ARG A 530 19.29 26.54 2.92
CA ARG A 530 19.93 26.06 1.69
C ARG A 530 18.89 25.91 0.58
N ASN A 531 19.20 26.43 -0.61
CA ASN A 531 18.43 26.12 -1.81
C ASN A 531 18.75 24.69 -2.27
N ASN A 532 17.71 23.89 -2.56
CA ASN A 532 17.82 22.50 -2.99
C ASN A 532 17.22 22.25 -4.39
N ASP A 533 17.10 23.27 -5.22
CA ASP A 533 16.42 23.19 -6.53
C ASP A 533 17.16 22.29 -7.52
N ASN A 534 18.48 22.18 -7.36
CA ASN A 534 19.35 21.31 -8.18
C ASN A 534 19.42 19.86 -7.65
N TRP A 535 18.41 19.41 -6.91
CA TRP A 535 18.34 18.05 -6.38
C TRP A 535 18.29 17.01 -7.50
N LYS A 536 18.74 15.79 -7.21
CA LYS A 536 18.78 14.65 -8.15
C LYS A 536 18.22 13.39 -7.51
N GLY A 537 17.79 12.43 -8.34
CA GLY A 537 17.27 11.13 -7.90
C GLY A 537 15.75 11.13 -7.75
N ASN A 538 15.22 10.35 -6.81
CA ASN A 538 13.78 10.07 -6.71
C ASN A 538 13.03 10.94 -5.70
N SER A 539 13.71 11.68 -4.83
CA SER A 539 13.07 12.52 -3.82
C SER A 539 13.95 13.72 -3.44
N PRO A 540 13.44 14.97 -3.56
CA PRO A 540 14.15 16.16 -3.11
C PRO A 540 14.47 16.13 -1.62
N GLN A 541 13.53 15.62 -0.80
CA GLN A 541 13.71 15.51 0.65
C GLN A 541 14.85 14.55 1.01
N GLN A 542 14.89 13.36 0.40
CA GLN A 542 15.97 12.42 0.70
C GLN A 542 17.33 12.93 0.20
N TYR A 543 17.36 13.69 -0.90
CA TYR A 543 18.57 14.36 -1.38
C TYR A 543 19.07 15.38 -0.34
N ALA A 544 18.22 16.30 0.12
CA ALA A 544 18.57 17.28 1.16
C ALA A 544 19.06 16.61 2.46
N LEU A 545 18.37 15.55 2.92
CA LEU A 545 18.77 14.79 4.10
C LEU A 545 20.13 14.09 3.98
N ASN A 546 20.54 13.72 2.77
CA ASN A 546 21.86 13.16 2.54
C ASN A 546 22.94 14.26 2.56
N GLN A 547 22.61 15.45 2.05
CA GLN A 547 23.52 16.59 2.04
C GLN A 547 23.72 17.17 3.44
N SER A 548 22.67 17.19 4.26
CA SER A 548 22.70 17.75 5.61
C SER A 548 23.72 17.08 6.53
N LEU A 549 24.03 15.78 6.32
CA LEU A 549 25.09 15.06 7.05
C LEU A 549 26.49 15.69 6.92
N ARG A 550 26.69 16.55 5.91
CA ARG A 550 27.96 17.24 5.67
C ARG A 550 28.00 18.64 6.28
N GLU A 551 26.86 19.17 6.69
CA GLU A 551 26.74 20.53 7.22
C GLU A 551 27.30 20.60 8.65
N PRO A 552 28.09 21.64 8.99
CA PRO A 552 28.63 21.82 10.34
C PRO A 552 27.56 21.80 11.42
N VAL A 553 26.39 22.42 11.16
CA VAL A 553 25.27 22.48 12.12
C VAL A 553 24.74 21.11 12.50
N ILE A 554 24.75 20.13 11.59
CA ILE A 554 24.32 18.76 11.89
C ILE A 554 25.46 17.97 12.55
N ARG A 555 26.70 18.16 12.11
CA ARG A 555 27.86 17.47 12.69
C ARG A 555 28.09 17.85 14.15
N ASN A 556 27.76 19.09 14.52
CA ASN A 556 27.95 19.63 15.86
C ASN A 556 26.65 19.65 16.70
N ALA A 557 25.60 18.99 16.22
CA ALA A 557 24.35 18.83 16.96
C ALA A 557 24.52 17.81 18.09
N ASP A 558 23.87 18.04 19.23
CA ASP A 558 23.67 17.04 20.29
C ASP A 558 22.55 16.07 19.90
N TRP A 559 21.45 16.62 19.38
CA TRP A 559 20.29 15.89 18.89
C TRP A 559 19.90 16.37 17.50
N VAL A 560 19.54 15.43 16.64
CA VAL A 560 19.08 15.70 15.28
C VAL A 560 17.63 15.25 15.15
N ILE A 561 16.80 16.14 14.62
CA ILE A 561 15.36 15.97 14.49
C ILE A 561 14.99 16.24 13.03
N HIS A 562 14.31 15.30 12.38
CA HIS A 562 13.71 15.56 11.07
C HIS A 562 12.19 15.50 11.17
N ILE A 563 11.55 16.65 11.05
CA ILE A 563 10.09 16.84 11.09
C ILE A 563 9.67 17.83 9.99
N ASP A 564 8.41 17.72 9.56
CA ASP A 564 7.80 18.57 8.55
C ASP A 564 7.20 19.84 9.19
N VAL A 565 6.97 20.92 8.41
CA VAL A 565 6.48 22.23 8.93
C VAL A 565 5.03 22.19 9.44
N ASP A 566 4.33 21.09 9.20
CA ASP A 566 3.01 20.79 9.76
C ASP A 566 3.08 19.83 10.96
N GLU A 567 4.27 19.65 11.55
CA GLU A 567 4.51 18.81 12.73
C GLU A 567 5.11 19.63 13.88
N PHE A 568 4.53 19.47 15.08
CA PHE A 568 4.89 20.22 16.28
C PHE A 568 5.18 19.28 17.45
N ILE A 569 6.36 19.40 18.07
CA ILE A 569 6.77 18.57 19.20
C ILE A 569 6.08 19.06 20.48
N ASN A 570 5.01 18.37 20.90
CA ASN A 570 4.28 18.69 22.10
C ASN A 570 4.89 17.97 23.31
N VAL A 571 5.74 18.67 24.06
CA VAL A 571 6.27 18.18 25.33
C VAL A 571 5.26 18.42 26.46
N ARG A 572 4.89 17.34 27.15
CA ARG A 572 3.77 17.31 28.10
C ARG A 572 4.20 17.13 29.56
N CYS A 573 5.51 17.05 29.80
CA CYS A 573 6.12 16.94 31.13
C CYS A 573 6.86 18.23 31.53
N GLY A 574 7.08 18.40 32.84
CA GLY A 574 7.80 19.54 33.40
C GLY A 574 7.21 20.89 32.95
N ASN A 575 8.09 21.77 32.46
CA ASN A 575 7.75 23.09 31.91
C ASN A 575 7.58 23.04 30.37
N GLY A 576 7.34 21.85 29.79
CA GLY A 576 7.09 21.69 28.36
C GLY A 576 8.32 21.94 27.49
N THR A 577 9.52 21.59 27.97
CA THR A 577 10.79 21.76 27.23
C THR A 577 11.46 20.42 26.92
N LEU A 578 12.30 20.38 25.88
CA LEU A 578 13.09 19.20 25.55
C LEU A 578 14.01 18.78 26.71
N ASP A 579 14.56 19.73 27.47
CA ASP A 579 15.39 19.44 28.65
C ASP A 579 14.58 18.76 29.77
N ASP A 580 13.32 19.14 29.97
CA ASP A 580 12.41 18.41 30.88
C ASP A 580 12.20 16.98 30.41
N PHE A 581 11.96 16.78 29.10
CA PHE A 581 11.80 15.44 28.52
C PHE A 581 13.07 14.59 28.69
N PHE A 582 14.25 15.13 28.37
CA PHE A 582 15.52 14.43 28.51
C PHE A 582 15.81 14.04 29.95
N SER A 583 15.40 14.87 30.92
CA SER A 583 15.52 14.55 32.35
C SER A 583 14.66 13.36 32.77
N HIS A 584 13.51 13.14 32.11
CA HIS A 584 12.65 11.97 32.36
C HIS A 584 13.10 10.72 31.59
N ALA A 585 13.88 10.86 30.52
CA ALA A 585 14.40 9.77 29.69
C ALA A 585 15.92 9.90 29.44
N PRO A 586 16.75 9.91 30.50
CA PRO A 586 18.17 10.29 30.41
C PRO A 586 19.03 9.34 29.55
N ASP A 587 18.63 8.07 29.47
CA ASP A 587 19.34 7.06 28.68
C ASP A 587 18.92 7.02 27.21
N ALA A 588 17.90 7.77 26.81
CA ALA A 588 17.39 7.71 25.45
C ALA A 588 18.45 8.23 24.47
N THR A 589 18.64 7.49 23.39
CA THR A 589 19.40 7.97 22.22
C THR A 589 18.48 8.20 21.03
N ASN A 590 17.29 7.63 21.05
CA ASN A 590 16.30 7.74 20.00
C ASN A 590 14.91 7.86 20.65
N VAL A 591 14.14 8.86 20.22
CA VAL A 591 12.78 9.08 20.68
C VAL A 591 11.87 8.94 19.47
N ALA A 592 11.07 7.87 19.46
CA ALA A 592 9.99 7.71 18.51
C ALA A 592 8.83 8.64 18.92
N MET A 593 8.79 9.82 18.30
CA MET A 593 7.77 10.83 18.54
C MET A 593 6.51 10.42 17.75
N THR A 594 5.65 9.64 18.41
CA THR A 594 4.42 9.12 17.81
C THR A 594 3.51 10.27 17.37
N TRP A 595 3.01 10.19 16.14
CA TRP A 595 2.06 11.16 15.62
C TRP A 595 0.75 11.14 16.39
N ARG A 596 0.17 12.33 16.54
CA ARG A 596 -1.24 12.54 16.79
C ARG A 596 -1.77 13.40 15.65
N LEU A 597 -2.65 12.84 14.84
CA LEU A 597 -3.16 13.52 13.64
C LEU A 597 -4.25 14.51 14.04
N PHE A 598 -4.11 15.77 13.66
CA PHE A 598 -5.10 16.82 13.89
C PHE A 598 -5.87 17.12 12.59
N GLY A 599 -7.17 17.29 12.71
CA GLY A 599 -8.07 17.59 11.59
C GLY A 599 -8.11 19.08 11.27
N HIS A 600 -8.94 19.44 10.30
CA HIS A 600 -9.12 20.83 9.88
C HIS A 600 -10.02 21.65 10.82
N ASN A 601 -10.59 21.07 11.86
CA ASN A 601 -11.45 21.72 12.86
C ASN A 601 -12.67 22.46 12.28
N GLY A 602 -13.14 22.12 11.09
CA GLY A 602 -14.19 22.91 10.41
C GLY A 602 -13.70 24.28 9.91
N VAL A 603 -12.38 24.54 9.96
CA VAL A 603 -11.78 25.79 9.51
C VAL A 603 -11.60 25.74 8.00
N SER A 604 -12.40 26.54 7.29
CA SER A 604 -12.31 26.63 5.83
C SER A 604 -11.21 27.60 5.38
N ALA A 605 -11.21 28.80 5.94
CA ALA A 605 -10.38 29.91 5.47
C ALA A 605 -8.95 29.89 6.02
N LEU A 606 -7.99 30.34 5.21
CA LEU A 606 -6.64 30.66 5.65
C LEU A 606 -6.61 31.92 6.53
N SER A 607 -6.10 31.78 7.75
CA SER A 607 -5.95 32.86 8.71
C SER A 607 -4.47 33.09 9.08
N ASP A 608 -4.21 34.21 9.74
CA ASP A 608 -2.92 34.54 10.36
C ASP A 608 -2.83 34.08 11.83
N GLN A 609 -3.85 33.37 12.33
CA GLN A 609 -3.85 32.86 13.70
C GLN A 609 -2.87 31.68 13.82
N PRO A 610 -2.26 31.45 15.00
CA PRO A 610 -1.42 30.28 15.21
C PRO A 610 -2.16 28.97 14.92
N VAL A 611 -1.51 28.05 14.21
CA VAL A 611 -1.96 26.67 13.98
C VAL A 611 -2.31 26.00 15.31
N ILE A 612 -1.44 26.10 16.32
CA ILE A 612 -1.69 25.44 17.60
C ILE A 612 -2.87 26.03 18.39
N ALA A 613 -3.29 27.26 18.05
CA ALA A 613 -4.50 27.89 18.61
C ALA A 613 -5.78 27.45 17.90
N GLN A 614 -5.70 27.25 16.58
CA GLN A 614 -6.87 26.97 15.73
C GLN A 614 -7.30 25.50 15.75
N PHE A 615 -6.33 24.58 15.78
CA PHE A 615 -6.57 23.15 15.57
C PHE A 615 -6.35 22.37 16.87
N ASP A 616 -7.44 22.13 17.59
CA ASP A 616 -7.48 21.43 18.88
C ASP A 616 -8.23 20.08 18.83
N HIS A 617 -8.76 19.65 17.68
CA HIS A 617 -9.35 18.31 17.54
C HIS A 617 -8.43 17.38 16.72
N CYS A 618 -8.37 16.13 17.17
CA CYS A 618 -7.42 15.15 16.71
C CYS A 618 -7.96 13.72 16.74
N ALA A 619 -7.11 12.81 16.25
CA ALA A 619 -7.32 11.36 16.31
C ALA A 619 -7.44 10.88 17.77
N PRO A 620 -7.98 9.69 18.01
CA PRO A 620 -7.90 9.09 19.34
C PRO A 620 -6.48 8.65 19.69
N GLN A 621 -6.16 8.60 20.98
CA GLN A 621 -4.90 8.05 21.51
C GLN A 621 -4.74 6.59 21.11
N PHE A 622 -5.75 5.77 21.38
CA PHE A 622 -5.76 4.38 20.94
C PHE A 622 -6.38 4.31 19.54
N CYS A 623 -5.53 4.19 18.51
CA CYS A 623 -5.96 4.07 17.12
C CYS A 623 -4.99 3.15 16.32
N PRO A 624 -5.04 1.83 16.56
CA PRO A 624 -4.10 0.87 15.96
C PRO A 624 -4.25 0.71 14.44
N LYS A 625 -5.37 1.19 13.88
CA LYS A 625 -5.73 1.12 12.46
C LYS A 625 -6.33 2.45 12.00
N PRO A 626 -6.09 2.88 10.75
CA PRO A 626 -5.01 2.39 9.89
C PRO A 626 -3.65 2.62 10.56
N HIS A 627 -2.67 1.76 10.29
CA HIS A 627 -1.37 1.82 10.98
C HIS A 627 -0.63 3.16 10.82
N THR A 628 -1.02 3.97 9.83
CA THR A 628 -0.48 5.31 9.60
C THR A 628 -0.75 6.27 10.76
N VAL A 629 -1.82 6.09 11.54
CA VAL A 629 -2.14 6.97 12.69
C VAL A 629 -1.06 6.90 13.77
N TRP A 630 -0.40 5.75 13.92
CA TRP A 630 0.72 5.53 14.82
C TRP A 630 2.08 5.57 14.12
N GLY A 631 2.18 6.24 12.97
CA GLY A 631 3.48 6.61 12.43
C GLY A 631 4.24 7.51 13.39
N PHE A 632 5.57 7.54 13.30
CA PHE A 632 6.40 8.45 14.09
C PHE A 632 7.48 9.10 13.24
N LYS A 633 7.97 10.24 13.75
CA LYS A 633 9.30 10.78 13.41
C LYS A 633 10.24 10.52 14.56
N THR A 634 11.54 10.58 14.30
CA THR A 634 12.55 10.28 15.31
C THR A 634 13.40 11.51 15.61
N MET A 635 13.49 11.85 16.88
CA MET A 635 14.57 12.68 17.42
C MET A 635 15.67 11.74 17.90
N PHE A 636 16.91 11.91 17.43
CA PHE A 636 18.01 11.01 17.81
C PHE A 636 19.28 11.77 18.19
N LYS A 637 19.98 11.23 19.19
CA LYS A 637 21.22 11.77 19.72
C LYS A 637 22.34 11.52 18.72
N ASN A 638 23.16 12.52 18.46
CA ASN A 638 24.20 12.49 17.44
C ASN A 638 25.47 11.77 17.93
N ILE A 639 25.33 10.53 18.39
CA ILE A 639 26.43 9.69 18.89
C ILE A 639 27.19 8.99 17.76
N GLY A 640 27.02 9.42 16.50
CA GLY A 640 27.61 8.82 15.31
C GLY A 640 27.17 7.37 15.03
N ALA A 641 26.03 6.94 15.58
CA ALA A 641 25.53 5.57 15.40
C ALA A 641 24.94 5.29 14.01
N TYR A 642 24.55 6.32 13.26
CA TYR A 642 23.80 6.16 12.02
C TYR A 642 24.50 6.83 10.85
N LYS A 643 24.61 6.11 9.72
CA LYS A 643 25.19 6.65 8.48
C LYS A 643 24.20 7.46 7.63
N LYS A 644 22.91 7.45 7.95
CA LYS A 644 21.88 8.09 7.11
C LYS A 644 20.74 8.69 7.93
N ILE A 645 20.31 9.90 7.56
CA ILE A 645 19.03 10.49 7.98
C ILE A 645 17.97 10.16 6.92
N SER A 646 16.79 9.74 7.35
CA SER A 646 15.65 9.46 6.48
C SER A 646 14.37 10.08 7.03
N CYS A 647 13.29 10.03 6.25
CA CYS A 647 12.08 10.80 6.50
C CYS A 647 11.39 10.51 7.85
N HIS A 648 11.53 9.30 8.40
CA HIS A 648 10.91 8.89 9.67
C HIS A 648 11.92 8.58 10.78
N ARG A 649 13.12 8.10 10.42
CA ARG A 649 14.12 7.60 11.35
C ARG A 649 15.53 7.67 10.76
N PRO A 650 16.57 7.69 11.60
CA PRO A 650 17.90 7.41 11.14
C PRO A 650 18.03 5.93 10.73
N ASN A 651 18.87 5.67 9.74
CA ASN A 651 19.06 4.37 9.09
C ASN A 651 20.56 4.04 8.98
N LYS A 652 20.86 2.80 8.58
CA LYS A 652 22.23 2.28 8.47
C LYS A 652 22.98 2.43 9.81
N LEU A 653 22.45 1.75 10.82
CA LEU A 653 23.06 1.64 12.14
C LEU A 653 24.42 0.94 12.02
N GLU A 654 25.45 1.50 12.65
CA GLU A 654 26.75 0.87 12.78
C GLU A 654 26.70 -0.21 13.86
N GLU A 655 27.12 -1.43 13.50
CA GLU A 655 26.98 -2.61 14.35
C GLU A 655 27.81 -2.51 15.64
N ASP A 656 29.01 -1.91 15.58
CA ASP A 656 29.86 -1.62 16.73
C ASP A 656 29.26 -0.58 17.70
N ARG A 657 28.25 0.19 17.25
CA ARG A 657 27.54 1.19 18.07
C ARG A 657 26.16 0.74 18.51
N ARG A 658 25.68 -0.44 18.07
CA ARG A 658 24.35 -0.96 18.40
C ARG A 658 24.10 -1.01 19.91
N GLY A 659 25.06 -1.47 20.70
CA GLY A 659 24.94 -1.55 22.17
C GLY A 659 24.80 -0.20 22.87
N ARG A 660 25.02 0.92 22.17
CA ARG A 660 24.88 2.29 22.70
C ARG A 660 23.53 2.92 22.35
N VAL A 661 22.68 2.23 21.58
CA VAL A 661 21.41 2.76 21.09
C VAL A 661 20.26 2.29 21.98
N LYS A 662 19.47 3.24 22.48
CA LYS A 662 18.24 3.00 23.25
C LYS A 662 17.10 3.82 22.67
N TRP A 663 16.06 3.13 22.21
CA TRP A 663 14.84 3.75 21.70
C TRP A 663 13.79 3.82 22.79
N VAL A 664 13.16 4.97 22.92
CA VAL A 664 11.97 5.17 23.76
C VAL A 664 10.81 5.71 22.93
N ASN A 665 9.58 5.39 23.34
CA ASN A 665 8.37 6.00 22.77
C ASN A 665 8.05 7.35 23.45
N GLY A 666 6.95 7.99 23.04
CA GLY A 666 6.49 9.26 23.62
C GLY A 666 6.12 9.21 25.12
N SER A 667 5.99 8.02 25.72
CA SER A 667 5.82 7.85 27.18
C SER A 667 7.15 7.55 27.89
N GLY A 668 8.29 7.62 27.20
CA GLY A 668 9.61 7.28 27.76
C GLY A 668 9.87 5.79 27.95
N ARG A 669 8.98 4.91 27.47
CA ARG A 669 9.12 3.45 27.60
C ARG A 669 10.04 2.90 26.53
N ASP A 670 10.88 1.94 26.91
CA ASP A 670 11.79 1.25 25.99
C ASP A 670 11.01 0.55 24.86
N MET A 671 11.46 0.78 23.64
CA MET A 671 10.98 0.10 22.42
C MET A 671 12.14 -0.30 21.49
N THR A 672 13.35 -0.41 22.03
CA THR A 672 14.59 -0.69 21.28
C THR A 672 14.47 -1.94 20.43
N SER A 673 13.95 -3.04 20.99
CA SER A 673 13.78 -4.29 20.25
C SER A 673 12.83 -4.18 19.06
N GLU A 674 11.85 -3.26 19.08
CA GLU A 674 10.90 -3.06 17.98
C GLU A 674 11.42 -2.10 16.90
N ALA A 675 12.32 -1.18 17.24
CA ALA A 675 12.70 -0.08 16.35
C ALA A 675 14.18 -0.04 15.97
N VAL A 676 15.08 -0.79 16.61
CA VAL A 676 16.52 -0.68 16.33
C VAL A 676 16.85 -1.01 14.86
N ASP A 677 16.22 -2.03 14.28
CA ASP A 677 16.54 -2.51 12.91
C ASP A 677 15.66 -1.90 11.82
N ASN A 678 14.33 -1.87 12.03
CA ASN A 678 13.38 -1.39 11.04
C ASN A 678 12.07 -0.89 11.67
N GLY A 679 11.14 -0.41 10.84
CA GLY A 679 9.85 0.12 11.27
C GLY A 679 9.82 1.65 11.44
N TRP A 680 8.64 2.23 11.19
CA TRP A 680 8.35 3.66 11.37
C TRP A 680 7.01 3.90 12.05
N ARG A 681 6.42 2.84 12.63
CA ARG A 681 5.09 2.87 13.24
C ARG A 681 5.15 2.15 14.57
N ASN A 682 4.45 2.67 15.57
CA ASN A 682 4.29 1.98 16.83
C ASN A 682 3.29 0.81 16.71
N SER A 683 3.46 -0.17 17.58
CA SER A 683 2.53 -1.29 17.77
C SER A 683 1.66 -1.04 19.01
N ARG A 684 0.72 -1.95 19.29
CA ARG A 684 -0.04 -1.94 20.56
C ARG A 684 0.86 -2.08 21.80
N LYS A 685 2.10 -2.57 21.66
CA LYS A 685 3.07 -2.73 22.76
C LYS A 685 3.93 -1.48 22.94
N SER A 686 4.19 -0.75 21.86
CA SER A 686 5.17 0.34 21.84
C SER A 686 4.58 1.74 21.69
N PHE A 687 3.28 1.92 21.43
CA PHE A 687 2.67 3.26 21.39
C PHE A 687 2.72 3.97 22.76
N GLY A 688 2.81 5.29 22.76
CA GLY A 688 2.83 6.10 23.98
C GLY A 688 2.95 7.58 23.69
N TYR A 689 2.31 8.41 24.51
CA TYR A 689 2.25 9.87 24.34
C TYR A 689 2.59 10.64 25.63
N ASP A 690 2.66 9.98 26.80
CA ASP A 690 2.48 10.63 28.11
C ASP A 690 3.47 11.78 28.39
N LEU A 691 4.71 11.68 27.93
CA LEU A 691 5.74 12.73 28.10
C LEU A 691 5.90 13.63 26.88
N LEU A 692 5.70 13.07 25.67
CA LEU A 692 5.91 13.73 24.40
C LEU A 692 4.98 13.15 23.32
N GLN A 693 4.38 14.03 22.53
CA GLN A 693 3.56 13.70 21.37
C GLN A 693 4.00 14.54 20.16
N LEU A 694 3.94 14.00 18.94
CA LEU A 694 4.15 14.79 17.73
C LEU A 694 2.80 15.17 17.13
N ASN A 695 2.35 16.41 17.33
CA ASN A 695 1.10 16.89 16.76
C ASN A 695 1.29 17.10 15.25
N HIS A 696 0.47 16.48 14.40
CA HIS A 696 0.56 16.58 12.95
C HIS A 696 -0.68 17.24 12.36
N TYR A 697 -0.54 18.50 11.93
CA TYR A 697 -1.57 19.36 11.35
C TYR A 697 -1.57 19.25 9.82
N ALA A 698 -1.73 18.02 9.31
CA ALA A 698 -1.49 17.70 7.91
C ALA A 698 -2.39 18.48 6.91
N LEU A 699 -3.58 18.91 7.33
CA LEU A 699 -4.52 19.64 6.49
C LEU A 699 -4.50 21.14 6.78
N ARG A 700 -4.44 21.51 8.07
CA ARG A 700 -4.72 22.86 8.55
C ARG A 700 -6.13 23.26 8.06
N SER A 701 -6.32 24.40 7.39
CA SER A 701 -7.62 24.76 6.83
C SER A 701 -7.96 24.05 5.51
N ALA A 702 -9.23 24.06 5.10
CA ALA A 702 -9.65 23.50 3.81
C ALA A 702 -9.01 24.23 2.61
N GLU A 703 -8.83 25.55 2.68
CA GLU A 703 -8.07 26.32 1.67
C GLU A 703 -6.58 25.91 1.63
N SER A 704 -5.96 25.70 2.78
CA SER A 704 -4.58 25.21 2.88
C SER A 704 -4.43 23.83 2.22
N PHE A 705 -5.43 22.95 2.38
CA PHE A 705 -5.45 21.65 1.72
C PHE A 705 -5.43 21.75 0.18
N LEU A 706 -6.12 22.73 -0.42
CA LEU A 706 -6.07 22.93 -1.88
C LEU A 706 -4.67 23.34 -2.34
N VAL A 707 -4.03 24.27 -1.62
CA VAL A 707 -2.65 24.68 -1.92
C VAL A 707 -1.70 23.50 -1.75
N LYS A 708 -1.90 22.66 -0.72
CA LYS A 708 -1.14 21.43 -0.50
C LYS A 708 -1.31 20.44 -1.65
N ARG A 709 -2.53 20.25 -2.16
CA ARG A 709 -2.80 19.40 -3.34
C ARG A 709 -2.05 19.89 -4.56
N GLN A 710 -2.06 21.19 -4.83
CA GLN A 710 -1.40 21.76 -6.01
C GLN A 710 0.13 21.59 -5.96
N ARG A 711 0.76 21.77 -4.79
CA ARG A 711 2.23 21.67 -4.69
C ARG A 711 2.78 20.25 -4.62
N GLY A 712 1.96 19.26 -4.21
CA GLY A 712 2.36 17.86 -4.03
C GLY A 712 3.19 17.59 -2.76
N ARG A 713 3.66 16.33 -2.58
CA ARG A 713 4.50 15.91 -1.44
C ARG A 713 5.98 15.85 -1.81
N ALA A 714 6.87 16.26 -0.90
CA ALA A 714 8.32 16.20 -1.11
C ALA A 714 8.92 14.77 -1.15
N LEU A 715 8.25 13.79 -0.52
CA LEU A 715 8.67 12.39 -0.50
C LEU A 715 8.07 11.55 -1.64
N HIS A 716 6.87 11.89 -2.10
CA HIS A 716 6.12 11.15 -3.13
C HIS A 716 5.63 12.11 -4.20
N VAL A 717 6.52 12.45 -5.13
CA VAL A 717 6.25 13.43 -6.19
C VAL A 717 5.22 12.94 -7.21
N ASP A 718 5.05 11.60 -7.37
CA ASP A 718 4.16 10.99 -8.37
C ASP A 718 2.77 10.60 -7.84
N ARG A 719 2.39 11.01 -6.61
CA ARG A 719 1.08 10.69 -6.02
C ARG A 719 0.23 11.95 -5.88
N SER A 720 -0.90 12.00 -6.59
CA SER A 720 -1.88 13.06 -6.41
C SER A 720 -2.53 12.98 -5.02
N ILE A 721 -2.65 14.14 -4.36
CA ILE A 721 -3.38 14.28 -3.10
C ILE A 721 -4.86 14.48 -3.44
N GLY A 722 -5.73 13.59 -2.98
CA GLY A 722 -7.17 13.65 -3.23
C GLY A 722 -7.99 13.30 -1.99
N LEU A 723 -9.26 12.96 -2.18
CA LEU A 723 -10.22 12.70 -1.10
C LEU A 723 -9.76 11.59 -0.13
N ASN A 724 -9.07 10.56 -0.63
CA ASN A 724 -8.50 9.50 0.21
C ASN A 724 -7.47 10.03 1.21
N TYR A 725 -6.71 11.08 0.85
CA TYR A 725 -5.78 11.72 1.77
C TYR A 725 -6.54 12.52 2.83
N TRP A 726 -7.58 13.26 2.43
CA TRP A 726 -8.46 13.98 3.36
C TRP A 726 -9.06 13.03 4.40
N ILE A 727 -9.67 11.92 3.97
CA ILE A 727 -10.27 10.92 4.87
C ILE A 727 -9.25 10.39 5.89
N ARG A 728 -8.02 10.10 5.46
CA ARG A 728 -6.97 9.55 6.33
C ARG A 728 -6.40 10.57 7.32
N MET A 729 -6.44 11.86 7.00
CA MET A 729 -5.76 12.91 7.77
C MET A 729 -6.70 13.81 8.58
N ASP A 730 -7.98 13.90 8.23
CA ASP A 730 -8.91 14.88 8.81
C ASP A 730 -9.54 14.45 10.16
N TRP A 731 -8.75 14.29 11.21
CA TRP A 731 -9.28 13.79 12.49
C TRP A 731 -9.83 14.89 13.40
N ASN A 732 -11.15 14.95 13.58
CA ASN A 732 -11.84 16.01 14.36
C ASN A 732 -12.57 15.48 15.60
N ASP A 733 -12.22 14.28 16.07
CA ASP A 733 -13.05 13.51 17.00
C ASP A 733 -12.80 13.82 18.48
N HIS A 734 -11.54 14.09 18.84
CA HIS A 734 -11.13 14.24 20.21
C HIS A 734 -10.36 15.54 20.43
N LYS A 735 -10.76 16.29 21.45
CA LYS A 735 -10.09 17.52 21.85
C LYS A 735 -8.74 17.23 22.53
N ASP A 736 -7.68 17.93 22.12
CA ASP A 736 -6.37 18.00 22.76
C ASP A 736 -5.86 19.45 22.77
N VAL A 737 -5.96 20.10 23.93
CA VAL A 737 -5.49 21.48 24.17
C VAL A 737 -4.11 21.54 24.84
N THR A 738 -3.43 20.41 25.04
CA THR A 738 -2.21 20.36 25.86
C THR A 738 -1.08 21.23 25.31
N ILE A 739 -0.98 21.33 23.97
CA ILE A 739 0.00 22.17 23.29
C ILE A 739 -0.25 23.68 23.53
N GLN A 740 -1.49 24.08 23.80
CA GLN A 740 -1.90 25.48 23.94
C GLN A 740 -1.38 26.14 25.21
N ARG A 741 -0.84 25.36 26.17
CA ARG A 741 -0.09 25.90 27.31
C ARG A 741 1.12 26.74 26.89
N ASN A 742 1.59 26.55 25.67
CA ASN A 742 2.67 27.34 25.09
C ASN A 742 2.21 28.61 24.36
N LEU A 743 0.90 28.88 24.21
CA LEU A 743 0.43 30.06 23.46
C LEU A 743 1.07 31.38 23.94
N PRO A 744 1.18 31.66 25.25
CA PRO A 744 1.83 32.90 25.69
C PRO A 744 3.31 33.01 25.29
N ARG A 745 4.07 31.89 25.35
CA ARG A 745 5.47 31.88 24.88
C ARG A 745 5.56 32.10 23.38
N LEU A 746 4.68 31.45 22.63
CA LEU A 746 4.63 31.57 21.18
C LEU A 746 4.29 32.99 20.76
N GLU A 747 3.27 33.60 21.37
CA GLU A 747 2.87 34.99 21.11
C GLU A 747 4.01 35.98 21.38
N ALA A 748 4.73 35.80 22.49
CA ALA A 748 5.88 36.62 22.83
C ALA A 748 7.02 36.48 21.79
N GLU A 749 7.36 35.26 21.39
CA GLU A 749 8.42 35.02 20.39
C GLU A 749 7.99 35.48 18.98
N MET A 750 6.73 35.25 18.60
CA MET A 750 6.16 35.76 17.35
C MET A 750 6.19 37.29 17.31
N ALA A 751 5.86 37.96 18.42
CA ALA A 751 5.95 39.42 18.51
C ALA A 751 7.39 39.92 18.33
N ARG A 752 8.40 39.21 18.85
CA ARG A 752 9.81 39.53 18.61
C ARG A 752 10.20 39.36 17.14
N LEU A 753 9.88 38.23 16.53
CA LEU A 753 10.19 37.96 15.11
C LEU A 753 9.52 38.97 14.18
N LEU A 754 8.24 39.27 14.42
CA LEU A 754 7.46 40.24 13.63
C LEU A 754 7.76 41.70 14.00
N GLY A 755 8.67 41.94 14.95
CA GLY A 755 9.28 43.24 15.18
C GLY A 755 10.26 43.63 14.07
N ASP A 756 10.82 42.65 13.35
CA ASP A 756 11.59 42.91 12.14
C ASP A 756 10.65 43.29 10.98
N PRO A 757 10.78 44.50 10.40
CA PRO A 757 9.85 44.98 9.38
C PRO A 757 9.95 44.19 8.07
N VAL A 758 11.10 43.56 7.79
CA VAL A 758 11.28 42.74 6.58
C VAL A 758 10.53 41.41 6.75
N LEU A 759 10.70 40.71 7.87
CA LEU A 759 9.96 39.49 8.19
C LEU A 759 8.46 39.73 8.22
N ARG A 760 7.99 40.81 8.86
CA ARG A 760 6.56 41.17 8.85
C ARG A 760 6.01 41.31 7.44
N ARG A 761 6.70 42.07 6.58
CA ARG A 761 6.30 42.25 5.18
C ARG A 761 6.28 40.93 4.42
N LEU A 762 7.28 40.07 4.61
CA LEU A 762 7.37 38.78 3.94
C LEU A 762 6.27 37.81 4.41
N GLN A 763 5.99 37.75 5.71
CA GLN A 763 4.88 36.98 6.28
C GLN A 763 3.54 37.43 5.69
N ASP A 764 3.29 38.74 5.68
CA ASP A 764 2.06 39.31 5.14
C ASP A 764 1.91 39.03 3.63
N ASN A 765 3.02 39.10 2.89
CA ASN A 765 3.06 38.75 1.46
C ASN A 765 2.76 37.26 1.24
N GLY A 766 3.39 36.37 2.00
CA GLY A 766 3.17 34.92 1.90
C GLY A 766 1.72 34.56 2.20
N LEU A 767 1.13 35.13 3.24
CA LEU A 767 -0.28 34.90 3.55
C LEU A 767 -1.21 35.43 2.44
N ARG A 768 -0.94 36.63 1.90
CA ARG A 768 -1.70 37.16 0.75
C ARG A 768 -1.58 36.25 -0.46
N TRP A 769 -0.39 35.72 -0.75
CA TRP A 769 -0.15 34.80 -1.85
C TRP A 769 -0.98 33.53 -1.67
N HIS A 770 -0.96 32.92 -0.49
CA HIS A 770 -1.71 31.69 -0.20
C HIS A 770 -3.23 31.90 -0.31
N ARG A 771 -3.75 33.02 0.20
CA ARG A 771 -5.16 33.41 0.02
C ARG A 771 -5.53 33.66 -1.43
N ALA A 772 -4.64 34.26 -2.22
CA ALA A 772 -4.87 34.45 -3.65
C ALA A 772 -4.85 33.11 -4.39
N LYS A 773 -3.88 32.23 -4.08
CA LYS A 773 -3.77 30.90 -4.68
C LYS A 773 -4.97 30.01 -4.33
N ALA A 774 -5.45 30.02 -3.09
CA ALA A 774 -6.64 29.28 -2.70
C ALA A 774 -7.87 29.73 -3.52
N ARG A 775 -8.08 31.05 -3.67
CA ARG A 775 -9.16 31.61 -4.50
C ARG A 775 -9.03 31.24 -5.97
N GLU A 776 -7.82 31.27 -6.52
CA GLU A 776 -7.55 30.82 -7.90
C GLU A 776 -7.89 29.34 -8.06
N LEU A 777 -7.46 28.48 -7.13
CA LEU A 777 -7.74 27.05 -7.18
C LEU A 777 -9.24 26.75 -7.06
N GLN A 778 -9.99 27.47 -6.23
CA GLN A 778 -11.46 27.34 -6.15
C GLN A 778 -12.18 27.73 -7.45
N GLN A 779 -11.57 28.52 -8.33
CA GLN A 779 -12.15 28.79 -9.65
C GLN A 779 -11.94 27.65 -10.65
N ILE A 780 -11.09 26.67 -10.33
CA ILE A 780 -10.83 25.49 -11.17
C ILE A 780 -11.84 24.40 -10.78
N PRO A 781 -12.70 23.92 -11.72
CA PRO A 781 -13.78 22.98 -11.39
C PRO A 781 -13.35 21.71 -10.64
N GLU A 782 -12.18 21.16 -10.95
CA GLU A 782 -11.64 19.96 -10.28
C GLU A 782 -11.24 20.22 -8.81
N PHE A 783 -10.76 21.41 -8.50
CA PHE A 783 -10.39 21.81 -7.14
C PHE A 783 -11.62 22.22 -6.34
N GLU A 784 -12.57 22.91 -6.94
CA GLU A 784 -13.85 23.24 -6.30
C GLU A 784 -14.66 21.99 -5.97
N SER A 785 -14.71 21.02 -6.90
CA SER A 785 -15.37 19.74 -6.65
C SER A 785 -14.71 18.99 -5.49
N LEU A 786 -13.37 18.95 -5.43
CA LEU A 786 -12.68 18.35 -4.29
C LEU A 786 -12.94 19.11 -2.99
N TYR A 787 -12.89 20.43 -3.01
CA TYR A 787 -13.13 21.29 -1.84
C TYR A 787 -14.53 21.03 -1.26
N SER A 788 -15.55 21.07 -2.12
CA SER A 788 -16.94 20.79 -1.77
C SER A 788 -17.11 19.37 -1.21
N GLN A 789 -16.54 18.36 -1.87
CA GLN A 789 -16.60 16.96 -1.38
C GLN A 789 -15.88 16.79 -0.03
N ALA A 790 -14.71 17.40 0.14
CA ALA A 790 -13.93 17.33 1.37
C ALA A 790 -14.72 17.90 2.58
N LEU A 791 -15.33 19.07 2.40
CA LEU A 791 -16.13 19.71 3.45
C LEU A 791 -17.43 18.97 3.79
N GLN A 792 -17.97 18.20 2.84
CA GLN A 792 -19.13 17.36 3.09
C GLN A 792 -18.79 16.16 3.98
N ILE A 793 -17.56 15.63 3.93
CA ILE A 793 -17.15 14.46 4.71
C ILE A 793 -17.06 14.80 6.20
N LYS A 794 -18.00 14.28 6.98
CA LYS A 794 -18.00 14.32 8.45
C LYS A 794 -18.11 12.89 8.97
N LEU A 795 -17.02 12.40 9.54
CA LEU A 795 -16.88 11.03 10.03
C LEU A 795 -16.46 11.05 11.48
N SER A 796 -17.10 10.21 12.29
CA SER A 796 -16.59 9.80 13.59
C SER A 796 -15.28 9.01 13.45
N ALA A 797 -14.55 8.86 14.55
CA ALA A 797 -13.27 8.17 14.56
C ALA A 797 -13.44 6.73 14.04
N THR A 798 -14.50 6.05 14.45
CA THR A 798 -14.74 4.66 14.03
C THR A 798 -15.11 4.57 12.54
N GLU A 799 -15.95 5.47 12.03
CA GLU A 799 -16.27 5.57 10.59
C GLU A 799 -15.02 5.86 9.76
N ARG A 800 -14.17 6.77 10.24
CA ARG A 800 -12.92 7.13 9.58
C ARG A 800 -11.93 5.97 9.54
N VAL A 801 -11.77 5.22 10.63
CA VAL A 801 -10.96 3.98 10.63
C VAL A 801 -11.52 2.99 9.61
N ALA A 802 -12.84 2.78 9.64
CA ALA A 802 -13.51 1.82 8.77
C ALA A 802 -13.33 2.15 7.27
N TRP A 803 -13.50 3.42 6.91
CA TRP A 803 -13.30 3.90 5.55
C TRP A 803 -11.83 3.86 5.16
N SER A 804 -10.91 4.30 6.03
CA SER A 804 -9.48 4.24 5.76
C SER A 804 -8.98 2.81 5.51
N LEU A 805 -9.50 1.83 6.25
CA LEU A 805 -9.18 0.41 6.06
C LEU A 805 -9.69 -0.13 4.71
N ALA A 806 -10.86 0.33 4.24
CA ALA A 806 -11.36 -0.05 2.93
C ALA A 806 -10.43 0.49 1.81
N LEU A 807 -9.89 1.70 1.97
CA LEU A 807 -8.97 2.33 1.02
C LEU A 807 -7.58 1.69 0.99
N ASP A 808 -7.09 1.12 2.09
CA ASP A 808 -5.75 0.47 2.17
C ASP A 808 -5.67 -0.86 1.41
N MET A 809 -6.81 -1.44 1.01
CA MET A 809 -6.85 -2.68 0.22
C MET A 809 -7.06 -2.46 -1.28
N GLU A 810 -7.23 -1.21 -1.69
CA GLU A 810 -7.35 -0.79 -3.10
C GLU A 810 -6.05 -0.20 -3.67
N SER A 811 -5.07 0.10 -2.80
CA SER A 811 -3.71 0.56 -3.14
C SER A 811 -2.70 -0.58 -3.18
#